data_AF-A0A8S9Z2E7-F1
#
_entry.id   AF-A0A8S9Z2E7-F1
#
_cell.length_a   1.000
_cell.length_b   1.000
_cell.length_c   1.000
_cell.angle_alpha   90.00
_cell.angle_beta   90.00
_cell.angle_gamma   90.00
#
_symmetry.space_group_name_H-M   'P 1'
#
loop_
_entity.id
_entity.type
_entity.pdbx_description
1 polymer ?
#
loop_
_entity_poly.entity_id
_entity_poly.type
_entity_poly.pdbx_seq_one_letter_code
_entity_poly.pdbx_strand_id
1 'polypeptide(L)'
;MRARNTLWFDSPEWDLPTTRTLPWSGPDETPCGSECRFHVRLSVAVHGNRALLQQHHHRQPQHAQSFKLHVIIDLDASMENLVFKRLSGRELTNISHPGLPVNGIMHTVVPVTLTPNELGDTNRLTLLSLALEPQSARVRSFLWKPIVINASLLPVSDTMPNLSGSRSVASWMLHPFLGKRYFLSRPLQFANPACGPDNICRADLRVRMMDISDGPTDNQVVYFRERITQRNLTVGIGNLGENAYAAQLRMTIPHHFSFTLPDDLSCQSRLLPTIQATQILCDLGDPLGHTGSDLRPFVFHLNTAGAFRELDVPLHDQPESAESGNFSNPQITDGVPQSVVLKRFEREPFGLQTQAGQTSVHRDSVIITAEVISGNEDEDLRDNVASITYNLQLTAKIELSSSSLDRTTIDSRNFTVQLYEMQRVHPETLGPEIKHIYLISNNGPSPIEDLWVNISMPMQTEDGEHLVYFLDRVRHQVEDGAQPLMVNKAPEVISAEGHVRGVCLTPEWALNPLRLNAVQRGHLDFSPDTSRRVDGTEDDKNWQKRVKRLTRSVTSRSRVKIANGAHSDPESENGSSKRTAAVRAARSILPGIRKRQQEIVKCGQEFANLGMPICATVKCRIDLLSRGDAVRIVLRGYVWADTFFRHKISDLAIVSEAKSELPTTAFGIPVHGNRTIQPLAISQNFVFHGIQIPLFREIPLWPIILGGVLGAVLLTLIIIGMWRCGFFRRRRWYDNAAPNTVSMIPTDL
;
A
#
# COMPACT_ATOMS: atom_id res chain seq x y z
N MET A 1 -23.48 24.90 69.00
CA MET A 1 -24.54 23.90 69.22
C MET A 1 -24.37 22.68 68.29
N ARG A 2 -24.46 22.82 66.95
CA ARG A 2 -24.31 21.71 65.99
C ARG A 2 -22.99 20.90 66.08
N ALA A 3 -21.87 21.53 66.42
CA ALA A 3 -20.56 20.86 66.55
C ALA A 3 -20.38 20.02 67.83
N ARG A 4 -21.30 20.11 68.82
CA ARG A 4 -21.13 19.40 70.10
C ARG A 4 -21.50 17.91 70.03
N ASN A 5 -22.30 17.51 69.03
CA ASN A 5 -22.82 16.16 68.85
C ASN A 5 -22.40 15.54 67.50
N THR A 6 -21.21 15.89 67.01
CA THR A 6 -20.65 15.30 65.78
C THR A 6 -19.87 14.04 66.11
N LEU A 7 -20.21 12.94 65.43
CA LEU A 7 -19.48 11.68 65.47
C LEU A 7 -18.83 11.42 64.11
N TRP A 8 -17.69 10.75 64.11
CA TRP A 8 -17.14 10.14 62.90
C TRP A 8 -16.64 8.73 63.20
N PHE A 9 -16.63 7.91 62.16
CA PHE A 9 -16.28 6.50 62.22
C PHE A 9 -15.10 6.23 61.29
N ASP A 10 -14.10 5.50 61.75
CA ASP A 10 -12.97 5.12 60.91
C ASP A 10 -12.44 3.73 61.29
N SER A 11 -11.28 3.37 60.72
CA SER A 11 -10.57 2.12 61.05
C SER A 11 -11.48 0.86 61.00
N PRO A 12 -12.19 0.62 59.88
CA PRO A 12 -13.09 -0.52 59.77
C PRO A 12 -12.31 -1.82 59.83
N GLU A 13 -12.79 -2.75 60.65
CA GLU A 13 -12.25 -4.09 60.78
C GLU A 13 -13.38 -5.07 60.52
N TRP A 14 -13.19 -5.84 59.45
CA TRP A 14 -14.09 -6.90 59.05
C TRP A 14 -13.54 -8.23 59.56
N ASP A 15 -14.27 -8.86 60.47
CA ASP A 15 -14.05 -10.25 60.84
C ASP A 15 -14.81 -11.13 59.83
N LEU A 16 -14.03 -11.84 59.01
CA LEU A 16 -14.48 -12.59 57.84
C LEU A 16 -13.86 -13.99 57.87
N PRO A 17 -14.54 -15.00 57.31
CA PRO A 17 -14.05 -16.38 57.32
C PRO A 17 -12.61 -16.51 56.81
N THR A 18 -11.74 -17.14 57.58
CA THR A 18 -10.30 -17.26 57.25
C THR A 18 -10.01 -18.21 56.09
N THR A 19 -11.01 -19.00 55.65
CA THR A 19 -10.91 -19.88 54.49
C THR A 19 -10.74 -19.08 53.20
N ARG A 20 -10.02 -19.66 52.24
CA ARG A 20 -9.83 -19.04 50.91
C ARG A 20 -11.15 -18.95 50.13
N THR A 21 -12.03 -19.92 50.33
CA THR A 21 -13.33 -20.00 49.67
C THR A 21 -14.46 -20.20 50.69
N LEU A 22 -15.66 -19.77 50.31
CA LEU A 22 -16.88 -19.92 51.07
C LEU A 22 -17.59 -21.23 50.69
N PRO A 23 -18.08 -22.01 51.67
CA PRO A 23 -18.86 -23.21 51.41
C PRO A 23 -20.24 -22.85 50.80
N TRP A 24 -20.71 -23.69 49.87
CA TRP A 24 -22.06 -23.61 49.30
C TRP A 24 -22.55 -25.03 48.95
N SER A 25 -23.83 -25.18 48.59
CA SER A 25 -24.52 -26.46 48.32
C SER A 25 -23.96 -27.32 47.17
N GLY A 26 -22.94 -26.83 46.48
CA GLY A 26 -22.45 -27.42 45.23
C GLY A 26 -23.46 -27.30 44.07
N PRO A 27 -23.05 -27.71 42.86
CA PRO A 27 -23.85 -27.60 41.64
C PRO A 27 -25.10 -28.49 41.62
N ASP A 28 -25.12 -29.55 42.45
CA ASP A 28 -26.23 -30.50 42.58
C ASP A 28 -27.32 -30.03 43.57
N GLU A 29 -27.21 -28.79 44.07
CA GLU A 29 -28.18 -28.13 44.97
C GLU A 29 -28.50 -28.92 46.24
N THR A 30 -27.57 -29.77 46.70
CA THR A 30 -27.76 -30.50 47.94
C THR A 30 -27.84 -29.53 49.12
N PRO A 31 -28.85 -29.63 50.00
CA PRO A 31 -29.01 -28.68 51.09
C PRO A 31 -27.82 -28.78 52.05
N CYS A 32 -26.97 -27.76 52.05
CA CYS A 32 -25.73 -27.72 52.83
C CYS A 32 -25.96 -27.55 54.35
N GLY A 33 -27.21 -27.50 54.81
CA GLY A 33 -27.53 -27.41 56.23
C GLY A 33 -26.86 -26.21 56.94
N SER A 34 -26.38 -26.44 58.16
CA SER A 34 -25.65 -25.45 58.96
C SER A 34 -24.20 -25.21 58.51
N GLU A 35 -23.64 -26.10 57.69
CA GLU A 35 -22.21 -26.09 57.30
C GLU A 35 -21.87 -24.96 56.31
N CYS A 36 -22.86 -24.47 55.55
CA CYS A 36 -22.67 -23.34 54.62
C CYS A 36 -22.91 -21.97 55.25
N ARG A 37 -23.12 -21.92 56.57
CA ARG A 37 -23.31 -20.66 57.29
C ARG A 37 -21.96 -20.09 57.67
N PHE A 38 -21.81 -18.80 57.44
CA PHE A 38 -20.62 -18.08 57.88
C PHE A 38 -20.99 -16.76 58.53
N HIS A 39 -20.21 -16.40 59.55
CA HIS A 39 -20.42 -15.19 60.32
C HIS A 39 -19.55 -14.05 59.78
N VAL A 40 -20.15 -12.87 59.72
CA VAL A 40 -19.47 -11.63 59.32
C VAL A 40 -19.74 -10.56 60.36
N ARG A 41 -18.67 -9.90 60.84
CA ARG A 41 -18.78 -8.81 61.81
C ARG A 41 -17.97 -7.60 61.35
N LEU A 42 -18.59 -6.42 61.42
CA LEU A 42 -17.90 -5.14 61.19
C LEU A 42 -17.79 -4.40 62.52
N SER A 43 -16.56 -4.06 62.89
CA SER A 43 -16.28 -3.09 63.94
C SER A 43 -15.61 -1.84 63.38
N VAL A 44 -15.93 -0.68 63.94
CA VAL A 44 -15.35 0.61 63.56
C VAL A 44 -14.91 1.36 64.80
N ALA A 45 -13.87 2.17 64.68
CA ALA A 45 -13.52 3.11 65.75
C ALA A 45 -14.55 4.26 65.75
N VAL A 46 -15.05 4.61 66.94
CA VAL A 46 -15.98 5.73 67.11
C VAL A 46 -15.26 6.89 67.73
N HIS A 47 -15.36 8.04 67.08
CA HIS A 47 -14.76 9.26 67.56
C HIS A 47 -15.79 10.37 67.68
N GLY A 48 -15.60 11.20 68.69
CA GLY A 48 -16.52 12.26 69.03
C GLY A 48 -16.08 13.01 70.27
N ASN A 49 -16.90 13.96 70.70
CA ASN A 49 -16.66 14.68 71.94
C ASN A 49 -16.72 13.70 73.13
N ARG A 50 -15.69 13.70 73.98
CA ARG A 50 -15.62 12.85 75.20
C ARG A 50 -16.81 13.08 76.13
N ALA A 51 -17.36 14.31 76.16
CA ALA A 51 -18.55 14.62 76.94
C ALA A 51 -19.82 13.90 76.44
N LEU A 52 -19.86 13.46 75.17
CA LEU A 52 -20.94 12.65 74.60
C LEU A 52 -20.66 11.14 74.72
N LEU A 53 -19.38 10.75 74.79
CA LEU A 53 -18.97 9.34 74.86
C LEU A 53 -18.81 8.79 76.29
N GLN A 54 -18.61 9.64 77.32
CA GLN A 54 -18.22 9.22 78.68
C GLN A 54 -19.18 9.70 79.80
N GLN A 55 -20.37 10.21 79.48
CA GLN A 55 -21.20 10.87 80.48
C GLN A 55 -21.94 9.87 81.38
N HIS A 56 -21.43 9.64 82.61
CA HIS A 56 -22.23 9.67 83.84
C HIS A 56 -21.38 9.47 85.11
N HIS A 57 -21.20 10.52 85.92
CA HIS A 57 -20.87 10.32 87.33
C HIS A 57 -21.70 11.14 88.34
N HIS A 58 -22.46 12.16 87.96
CA HIS A 58 -23.29 12.90 88.92
C HIS A 58 -24.65 13.31 88.37
N ARG A 59 -25.61 12.39 88.45
CA ARG A 59 -27.05 12.58 88.75
C ARG A 59 -27.85 11.40 88.20
N GLN A 60 -28.57 10.73 89.11
CA GLN A 60 -29.76 9.88 88.96
C GLN A 60 -29.80 8.82 87.82
N PRO A 61 -30.05 7.53 88.14
CA PRO A 61 -29.93 6.42 87.20
C PRO A 61 -31.23 6.20 86.42
N GLN A 62 -31.58 7.04 85.45
CA GLN A 62 -32.76 6.73 84.63
C GLN A 62 -32.64 6.78 83.11
N HIS A 63 -31.71 7.47 82.46
CA HIS A 63 -31.67 7.47 80.98
C HIS A 63 -30.23 7.32 80.44
N ALA A 64 -29.82 6.10 80.12
CA ALA A 64 -28.69 5.89 79.21
C ALA A 64 -29.06 6.52 77.86
N GLN A 65 -28.30 7.51 77.38
CA GLN A 65 -28.54 8.10 76.07
C GLN A 65 -28.15 7.08 74.99
N SER A 66 -29.14 6.39 74.43
CA SER A 66 -28.97 5.59 73.23
C SER A 66 -29.23 6.46 72.00
N PHE A 67 -28.35 6.39 71.01
CA PHE A 67 -28.60 6.98 69.69
C PHE A 67 -28.70 5.88 68.65
N LYS A 68 -29.51 6.10 67.62
CA LYS A 68 -29.76 5.13 66.56
C LYS A 68 -28.90 5.45 65.34
N LEU A 69 -28.22 4.44 64.82
CA LEU A 69 -27.51 4.48 63.53
C LEU A 69 -28.34 3.75 62.48
N HIS A 70 -28.63 4.38 61.35
CA HIS A 70 -29.23 3.69 60.21
C HIS A 70 -28.10 3.18 59.32
N VAL A 71 -28.03 1.86 59.16
CA VAL A 71 -27.01 1.19 58.37
C VAL A 71 -27.71 0.52 57.20
N ILE A 72 -27.28 0.84 55.98
CA ILE A 72 -27.68 0.10 54.77
C ILE A 72 -26.55 -0.85 54.44
N ILE A 73 -26.88 -2.13 54.40
CA ILE A 73 -25.93 -3.22 54.15
C ILE A 73 -26.29 -3.86 52.81
N ASP A 74 -25.36 -3.80 51.88
CA ASP A 74 -25.36 -4.55 50.65
C ASP A 74 -24.53 -5.83 50.84
N LEU A 75 -25.20 -6.98 50.84
CA LEU A 75 -24.57 -8.27 51.07
C LEU A 75 -23.75 -8.77 49.86
N ASP A 76 -23.93 -8.19 48.67
CA ASP A 76 -23.16 -8.53 47.47
C ASP A 76 -23.09 -7.31 46.53
N ALA A 77 -22.23 -6.35 46.88
CA ALA A 77 -22.00 -5.11 46.15
C ALA A 77 -21.32 -5.32 44.79
N SER A 78 -20.82 -6.53 44.51
CA SER A 78 -20.29 -6.88 43.19
C SER A 78 -21.41 -7.02 42.14
N MET A 79 -22.66 -7.25 42.58
CA MET A 79 -23.82 -7.47 41.73
C MET A 79 -24.73 -6.24 41.74
N GLU A 80 -24.74 -5.50 40.64
CA GLU A 80 -25.59 -4.31 40.49
C GLU A 80 -27.08 -4.66 40.47
N ASN A 81 -27.45 -5.76 39.80
CA ASN A 81 -28.83 -6.21 39.74
C ASN A 81 -29.21 -6.98 41.02
N LEU A 82 -30.21 -6.44 41.73
CA LEU A 82 -30.69 -6.94 43.01
C LEU A 82 -31.20 -8.40 42.95
N VAL A 83 -31.71 -8.83 41.78
CA VAL A 83 -32.25 -10.19 41.58
C VAL A 83 -31.15 -11.26 41.64
N PHE A 84 -29.91 -10.90 41.29
CA PHE A 84 -28.79 -11.84 41.22
C PHE A 84 -27.90 -11.83 42.47
N LYS A 85 -28.29 -11.10 43.54
CA LYS A 85 -27.52 -11.13 44.79
C LYS A 85 -27.54 -12.53 45.40
N ARG A 86 -26.35 -12.99 45.75
CA ARG A 86 -26.06 -14.40 46.08
C ARG A 86 -26.16 -14.74 47.56
N LEU A 87 -26.24 -13.75 48.43
CA LEU A 87 -26.25 -13.93 49.88
C LEU A 87 -27.59 -13.51 50.49
N SER A 88 -28.03 -14.26 51.50
CA SER A 88 -29.14 -13.91 52.39
C SER A 88 -28.67 -13.88 53.84
N GLY A 89 -29.09 -12.86 54.59
CA GLY A 89 -28.88 -12.78 56.05
C GLY A 89 -30.08 -13.32 56.81
N ARG A 90 -29.84 -14.04 57.91
CA ARG A 90 -30.92 -14.74 58.65
C ARG A 90 -31.03 -14.40 60.13
N GLU A 91 -29.91 -14.16 60.81
CA GLU A 91 -29.88 -13.95 62.26
C GLU A 91 -28.99 -12.75 62.62
N LEU A 92 -29.58 -11.81 63.37
CA LEU A 92 -28.90 -10.62 63.88
C LEU A 92 -28.98 -10.64 65.41
N THR A 93 -27.85 -10.87 66.06
CA THR A 93 -27.72 -10.66 67.51
C THR A 93 -27.39 -9.18 67.76
N ASN A 94 -28.07 -8.56 68.73
CA ASN A 94 -27.95 -7.14 69.13
C ASN A 94 -28.54 -6.04 68.22
N ILE A 95 -29.60 -6.31 67.45
CA ILE A 95 -30.31 -5.25 66.71
C ILE A 95 -31.82 -5.29 66.95
N SER A 96 -32.39 -4.17 67.40
CA SER A 96 -33.83 -4.00 67.58
C SER A 96 -34.51 -3.90 66.21
N HIS A 97 -35.27 -4.94 65.85
CA HIS A 97 -36.06 -5.06 64.61
C HIS A 97 -35.19 -5.14 63.34
N PRO A 98 -34.54 -6.29 63.09
CA PRO A 98 -33.90 -6.53 61.80
C PRO A 98 -34.98 -6.59 60.72
N GLY A 99 -34.97 -5.64 59.77
CA GLY A 99 -35.70 -5.84 58.52
C GLY A 99 -35.13 -7.09 57.86
N LEU A 100 -36.00 -8.03 57.44
CA LEU A 100 -35.53 -9.16 56.62
C LEU A 100 -34.82 -8.60 55.37
N PRO A 101 -33.66 -9.14 54.98
CA PRO A 101 -32.99 -8.69 53.77
C PRO A 101 -33.88 -8.95 52.56
N VAL A 102 -34.30 -7.88 51.88
CA VAL A 102 -35.06 -7.96 50.64
C VAL A 102 -34.05 -7.87 49.49
N ASN A 103 -33.94 -8.93 48.70
CA ASN A 103 -33.03 -8.99 47.54
C ASN A 103 -31.56 -8.65 47.85
N GLY A 104 -31.04 -9.13 48.98
CA GLY A 104 -29.62 -8.98 49.36
C GLY A 104 -29.23 -7.57 49.86
N ILE A 105 -30.19 -6.66 50.02
CA ILE A 105 -30.00 -5.38 50.71
C ILE A 105 -30.76 -5.43 52.03
N MET A 106 -30.12 -4.94 53.08
CA MET A 106 -30.70 -4.87 54.42
C MET A 106 -30.62 -3.46 54.97
N HIS A 107 -31.77 -2.96 55.41
CA HIS A 107 -31.90 -1.72 56.15
C HIS A 107 -32.04 -2.04 57.62
N THR A 108 -31.11 -1.54 58.44
CA THR A 108 -31.09 -1.85 59.86
C THR A 108 -30.82 -0.62 60.70
N VAL A 109 -31.46 -0.55 61.87
CA VAL A 109 -31.27 0.54 62.83
C VAL A 109 -30.58 -0.03 64.05
N VAL A 110 -29.32 0.33 64.24
CA VAL A 110 -28.48 -0.16 65.33
C VAL A 110 -28.60 0.81 66.51
N PRO A 111 -29.22 0.41 67.63
CA PRO A 111 -29.18 1.21 68.84
C PRO A 111 -27.78 1.15 69.44
N VAL A 112 -27.14 2.30 69.60
CA VAL A 112 -25.83 2.40 70.24
C VAL A 112 -26.03 2.84 71.69
N THR A 113 -25.83 1.93 72.63
CA THR A 113 -25.75 2.22 74.06
C THR A 113 -24.28 2.32 74.46
N LEU A 114 -23.80 3.53 74.77
CA LEU A 114 -22.44 3.73 75.24
C LEU A 114 -22.39 3.46 76.75
N THR A 115 -22.20 2.21 77.15
CA THR A 115 -21.95 1.88 78.56
C THR A 115 -20.44 1.93 78.86
N PRO A 116 -20.01 2.38 80.07
CA PRO A 116 -18.59 2.43 80.43
C PRO A 116 -17.88 1.07 80.38
N ASN A 117 -18.63 -0.04 80.47
CA ASN A 117 -18.11 -1.41 80.47
C ASN A 117 -18.04 -2.04 79.05
N GLU A 118 -18.84 -1.61 78.08
CA GLU A 118 -18.77 -2.11 76.69
C GLU A 118 -17.72 -1.38 75.86
N LEU A 119 -17.38 -0.14 76.24
CA LEU A 119 -16.32 0.68 75.63
C LEU A 119 -14.97 0.50 76.35
N GLY A 120 -14.59 -0.73 76.72
CA GLY A 120 -13.29 -1.02 77.31
C GLY A 120 -12.14 -0.78 76.32
N ASP A 121 -11.06 -0.11 76.77
CA ASP A 121 -9.71 0.18 76.20
C ASP A 121 -9.51 0.45 74.68
N THR A 122 -10.47 0.16 73.80
CA THR A 122 -10.29 0.06 72.34
C THR A 122 -11.11 1.08 71.53
N ASN A 123 -12.11 1.76 72.12
CA ASN A 123 -13.01 2.71 71.42
C ASN A 123 -13.69 2.14 70.15
N ARG A 124 -13.88 0.82 70.04
CA ARG A 124 -14.48 0.17 68.88
C ARG A 124 -15.96 -0.16 69.10
N LEU A 125 -16.79 0.16 68.12
CA LEU A 125 -18.22 -0.18 68.06
C LEU A 125 -18.47 -1.23 66.99
N THR A 126 -19.23 -2.26 67.32
CA THR A 126 -19.73 -3.23 66.34
C THR A 126 -20.96 -2.69 65.62
N LEU A 127 -20.84 -2.44 64.31
CA LEU A 127 -21.96 -1.95 63.49
C LEU A 127 -22.86 -3.07 63.00
N LEU A 128 -22.31 -4.25 62.73
CA LEU A 128 -23.06 -5.40 62.25
C LEU A 128 -22.41 -6.70 62.72
N SER A 129 -23.26 -7.70 62.97
CA SER A 129 -22.89 -9.08 63.22
C SER A 129 -23.98 -9.94 62.59
N LEU A 130 -23.65 -10.60 61.47
CA LEU A 130 -24.61 -11.31 60.61
C LEU A 130 -24.20 -12.76 60.41
N ALA A 131 -25.17 -13.67 60.45
CA ALA A 131 -25.04 -15.00 59.87
C ALA A 131 -25.54 -14.96 58.41
N LEU A 132 -24.65 -15.27 57.47
CA LEU A 132 -24.95 -15.27 56.03
C LEU A 132 -25.09 -16.70 55.51
N GLU A 133 -26.06 -16.90 54.63
CA GLU A 133 -26.32 -18.14 53.90
C GLU A 133 -26.28 -17.89 52.38
N PRO A 134 -25.66 -18.79 51.60
CA PRO A 134 -25.66 -18.72 50.14
C PRO A 134 -27.02 -19.09 49.54
N GLN A 135 -27.41 -18.38 48.48
CA GLN A 135 -28.56 -18.73 47.64
C GLN A 135 -28.09 -19.60 46.46
N SER A 136 -28.15 -20.91 46.64
CA SER A 136 -27.63 -21.94 45.70
C SER A 136 -27.92 -21.65 44.22
N ALA A 137 -29.18 -21.39 43.88
CA ALA A 137 -29.63 -21.13 42.51
C ALA A 137 -28.96 -19.91 41.84
N ARG A 138 -28.54 -18.90 42.63
CA ARG A 138 -27.91 -17.67 42.13
C ARG A 138 -26.39 -17.74 42.19
N VAL A 139 -25.85 -18.48 43.15
CA VAL A 139 -24.41 -18.68 43.34
C VAL A 139 -23.80 -19.38 42.13
N ARG A 140 -24.47 -20.44 41.63
CA ARG A 140 -23.98 -21.26 40.51
C ARG A 140 -23.62 -20.45 39.27
N SER A 141 -24.42 -19.47 38.89
CA SER A 141 -24.23 -18.68 37.66
C SER A 141 -23.06 -17.69 37.73
N PHE A 142 -22.56 -17.36 38.93
CA PHE A 142 -21.54 -16.33 39.13
C PHE A 142 -20.46 -16.78 40.13
N LEU A 143 -20.11 -18.07 40.15
CA LEU A 143 -19.12 -18.62 41.09
C LEU A 143 -17.77 -17.89 41.05
N TRP A 144 -17.35 -17.51 39.85
CA TRP A 144 -16.09 -16.84 39.56
C TRP A 144 -16.04 -15.38 40.02
N LYS A 145 -17.20 -14.75 40.24
CA LYS A 145 -17.26 -13.33 40.58
C LYS A 145 -17.03 -13.11 42.07
N PRO A 146 -16.11 -12.24 42.51
CA PRO A 146 -15.86 -12.01 43.92
C PRO A 146 -17.08 -11.36 44.60
N ILE A 147 -17.34 -11.72 45.84
CA ILE A 147 -18.35 -11.10 46.71
C ILE A 147 -17.68 -10.00 47.51
N VAL A 148 -18.30 -8.83 47.54
CA VAL A 148 -17.89 -7.72 48.40
C VAL A 148 -19.11 -7.26 49.18
N ILE A 149 -19.00 -7.17 50.51
CA ILE A 149 -20.06 -6.66 51.37
C ILE A 149 -19.80 -5.17 51.58
N ASN A 150 -20.82 -4.35 51.38
CA ASN A 150 -20.74 -2.91 51.60
C ASN A 150 -21.70 -2.50 52.73
N ALA A 151 -21.18 -1.89 53.78
CA ALA A 151 -21.99 -1.26 54.82
C ALA A 151 -21.87 0.26 54.71
N SER A 152 -23.01 0.94 54.62
CA SER A 152 -23.09 2.40 54.52
C SER A 152 -23.89 3.00 55.66
N LEU A 153 -23.38 4.10 56.22
CA LEU A 153 -24.01 4.80 57.34
C LEU A 153 -24.86 5.97 56.86
N LEU A 154 -26.10 6.00 57.32
CA LEU A 154 -27.01 7.13 57.16
C LEU A 154 -27.37 7.72 58.54
N PRO A 155 -27.41 9.05 58.66
CA PRO A 155 -27.83 9.69 59.90
C PRO A 155 -29.34 9.48 60.13
N VAL A 156 -29.72 9.20 61.37
CA VAL A 156 -31.13 9.12 61.80
C VAL A 156 -31.54 10.47 62.38
N SER A 157 -32.68 11.01 61.96
CA SER A 157 -33.24 12.24 62.49
C SER A 157 -34.05 11.99 63.77
N ASP A 158 -33.41 11.53 64.84
CA ASP A 158 -34.05 11.45 66.16
C ASP A 158 -34.00 12.82 66.84
N THR A 159 -35.14 13.32 67.33
CA THR A 159 -35.26 14.68 67.88
C THR A 159 -34.89 14.74 69.36
N MET A 160 -34.01 15.66 69.76
CA MET A 160 -33.70 15.90 71.19
C MET A 160 -34.77 16.82 71.82
N PRO A 161 -35.20 16.63 73.10
CA PRO A 161 -36.12 17.55 73.75
C PRO A 161 -35.49 18.95 73.87
N ASN A 162 -36.31 19.94 73.55
CA ASN A 162 -35.90 21.25 73.07
C ASN A 162 -35.49 22.20 74.21
N LEU A 163 -34.36 22.90 74.05
CA LEU A 163 -34.08 24.15 74.77
C LEU A 163 -34.55 25.29 73.87
N SER A 164 -35.79 25.74 74.10
CA SER A 164 -36.36 27.01 73.62
C SER A 164 -36.16 27.32 72.11
N GLY A 165 -37.01 26.77 71.25
CA GLY A 165 -37.16 27.26 69.86
C GLY A 165 -37.73 26.23 68.88
N SER A 166 -38.77 26.59 68.14
CA SER A 166 -39.67 25.77 67.28
C SER A 166 -39.07 24.84 66.18
N ARG A 167 -37.80 24.41 66.25
CA ARG A 167 -37.21 23.46 65.29
C ARG A 167 -36.55 22.29 66.00
N SER A 168 -36.97 21.07 65.67
CA SER A 168 -36.34 19.85 66.14
C SER A 168 -34.94 19.70 65.54
N VAL A 169 -33.95 19.35 66.37
CA VAL A 169 -32.56 19.12 65.95
C VAL A 169 -32.23 17.66 66.22
N ALA A 170 -31.51 17.02 65.29
CA ALA A 170 -31.04 15.64 65.43
C ALA A 170 -30.18 15.48 66.70
N SER A 171 -30.34 14.36 67.41
CA SER A 171 -29.61 14.02 68.63
C SER A 171 -28.10 13.93 68.41
N TRP A 172 -27.67 13.54 67.20
CA TRP A 172 -26.28 13.52 66.75
C TRP A 172 -26.20 13.80 65.23
N MET A 173 -25.00 14.08 64.71
CA MET A 173 -24.74 14.22 63.28
C MET A 173 -23.42 13.55 62.88
N LEU A 174 -23.36 13.02 61.66
CA LEU A 174 -22.12 12.51 61.08
C LEU A 174 -21.23 13.68 60.62
N HIS A 175 -19.93 13.61 60.91
CA HIS A 175 -19.01 14.66 60.48
C HIS A 175 -18.98 14.79 58.93
N PRO A 176 -18.99 16.02 58.38
CA PRO A 176 -19.05 16.22 56.93
C PRO A 176 -17.81 15.72 56.17
N PHE A 177 -16.63 15.77 56.80
CA PHE A 177 -15.33 15.54 56.14
C PHE A 177 -14.40 14.53 56.83
N LEU A 178 -14.79 13.99 58.00
CA LEU A 178 -13.93 13.10 58.79
C LEU A 178 -14.59 11.73 58.88
N GLY A 179 -13.77 10.70 58.89
CA GLY A 179 -14.22 9.30 58.90
C GLY A 179 -14.71 8.79 57.54
N LYS A 180 -14.92 7.47 57.48
CA LYS A 180 -15.49 6.76 56.33
C LYS A 180 -17.01 6.62 56.52
N ARG A 181 -17.74 6.71 55.41
CA ARG A 181 -19.20 6.50 55.37
C ARG A 181 -19.62 5.17 54.75
N TYR A 182 -18.70 4.60 53.97
CA TYR A 182 -18.84 3.34 53.25
C TYR A 182 -17.71 2.43 53.71
N PHE A 183 -18.05 1.21 54.05
CA PHE A 183 -17.14 0.20 54.53
C PHE A 183 -17.26 -1.01 53.61
N LEU A 184 -16.24 -1.23 52.78
CA LEU A 184 -16.16 -2.39 51.90
C LEU A 184 -15.37 -3.50 52.59
N SER A 185 -15.84 -4.74 52.46
CA SER A 185 -15.11 -5.93 52.89
C SER A 185 -13.97 -6.26 51.93
N ARG A 186 -13.05 -7.15 52.33
CA ARG A 186 -12.19 -7.84 51.36
C ARG A 186 -13.05 -8.73 50.44
N PRO A 187 -12.60 -9.02 49.21
CA PRO A 187 -13.32 -9.93 48.33
C PRO A 187 -13.34 -11.34 48.91
N LEU A 188 -14.49 -12.00 48.80
CA LEU A 188 -14.69 -13.40 49.14
C LEU A 188 -15.08 -14.17 47.88
N GLN A 189 -14.77 -15.45 47.78
CA GLN A 189 -15.11 -16.27 46.62
C GLN A 189 -15.79 -17.56 47.08
N PHE A 190 -16.77 -18.05 46.31
CA PHE A 190 -17.33 -19.37 46.56
C PHE A 190 -16.40 -20.45 46.00
N ALA A 191 -16.37 -21.61 46.65
CA ALA A 191 -15.57 -22.73 46.15
C ALA A 191 -16.10 -23.20 44.79
N ASN A 192 -15.31 -23.06 43.73
CA ASN A 192 -15.66 -23.60 42.42
C ASN A 192 -14.99 -24.97 42.20
N PRO A 193 -15.74 -26.08 42.23
CA PRO A 193 -15.16 -27.42 42.11
C PRO A 193 -14.56 -27.71 40.72
N ALA A 194 -14.78 -26.83 39.74
CA ALA A 194 -14.20 -26.95 38.40
C ALA A 194 -12.78 -26.36 38.28
N CYS A 195 -12.22 -25.80 39.36
CA CYS A 195 -10.96 -25.03 39.38
C CYS A 195 -9.89 -25.69 40.27
N GLY A 196 -9.64 -26.98 40.06
CA GLY A 196 -8.59 -27.69 40.79
C GLY A 196 -8.82 -27.83 42.31
N PRO A 197 -7.76 -28.10 43.09
CA PRO A 197 -7.87 -28.44 44.51
C PRO A 197 -8.12 -27.23 45.42
N ASP A 198 -7.74 -26.02 45.02
CA ASP A 198 -7.98 -24.79 45.79
C ASP A 198 -9.34 -24.13 45.46
N ASN A 199 -10.04 -24.64 44.46
CA ASN A 199 -11.39 -24.24 44.05
C ASN A 199 -11.50 -22.77 43.59
N ILE A 200 -10.40 -22.18 43.11
CA ILE A 200 -10.34 -20.79 42.64
C ILE A 200 -9.77 -20.78 41.23
N CYS A 201 -10.58 -20.42 40.24
CA CYS A 201 -10.14 -20.43 38.84
C CYS A 201 -9.14 -19.32 38.54
N ARG A 202 -7.93 -19.71 38.13
CA ARG A 202 -6.92 -18.82 37.52
C ARG A 202 -6.76 -19.15 36.04
N ALA A 203 -7.12 -18.21 35.18
CA ALA A 203 -6.95 -18.36 33.74
C ALA A 203 -5.50 -18.02 33.31
N ASP A 204 -5.08 -18.49 32.14
CA ASP A 204 -3.87 -18.03 31.44
C ASP A 204 -4.27 -17.79 29.98
N LEU A 205 -4.90 -16.65 29.76
CA LEU A 205 -5.44 -16.25 28.46
C LEU A 205 -4.33 -15.73 27.55
N ARG A 206 -4.38 -16.11 26.28
CA ARG A 206 -3.37 -15.73 25.28
C ARG A 206 -4.00 -15.26 24.00
N VAL A 207 -3.45 -14.20 23.41
CA VAL A 207 -3.86 -13.71 22.10
C VAL A 207 -2.67 -13.53 21.16
N ARG A 208 -2.87 -13.90 19.89
CA ARG A 208 -1.92 -13.63 18.80
C ARG A 208 -2.65 -13.12 17.57
N MET A 209 -2.02 -12.22 16.84
CA MET A 209 -2.53 -11.67 15.59
C MET A 209 -1.59 -12.00 14.45
N MET A 210 -2.15 -12.46 13.33
CA MET A 210 -1.41 -12.73 12.11
C MET A 210 -2.28 -12.38 10.90
N ASP A 211 -1.70 -11.73 9.90
CA ASP A 211 -2.38 -11.53 8.62
C ASP A 211 -2.03 -12.70 7.68
N ILE A 212 -3.03 -13.51 7.36
CA ILE A 212 -2.91 -14.71 6.51
C ILE A 212 -3.54 -14.46 5.13
N SER A 213 -3.50 -13.20 4.65
CA SER A 213 -3.94 -12.87 3.30
C SER A 213 -3.10 -13.57 2.26
N ASP A 214 -3.75 -14.17 1.26
CA ASP A 214 -3.10 -14.68 0.06
C ASP A 214 -2.93 -13.53 -0.95
N GLY A 215 -1.69 -13.09 -1.18
CA GLY A 215 -1.41 -11.99 -2.08
C GLY A 215 0.02 -11.98 -2.63
N PRO A 216 0.25 -11.29 -3.76
CA PRO A 216 1.60 -11.09 -4.31
C PRO A 216 2.42 -10.05 -3.52
N THR A 217 1.79 -9.36 -2.57
CA THR A 217 2.30 -8.25 -1.79
C THR A 217 2.52 -8.65 -0.35
N ASP A 218 3.45 -7.98 0.34
CA ASP A 218 3.68 -8.18 1.77
C ASP A 218 2.39 -8.00 2.59
N ASN A 219 2.13 -8.92 3.51
CA ASN A 219 0.90 -8.98 4.29
C ASN A 219 0.76 -7.78 5.22
N GLN A 220 1.87 -7.17 5.66
CA GLN A 220 1.88 -6.02 6.58
C GLN A 220 2.08 -4.67 5.87
N VAL A 221 2.03 -4.65 4.53
CA VAL A 221 2.13 -3.40 3.75
C VAL A 221 0.86 -3.21 2.94
N VAL A 222 0.24 -2.04 3.12
CA VAL A 222 -0.94 -1.60 2.37
C VAL A 222 -0.47 -0.57 1.35
N TYR A 223 -0.57 -0.93 0.07
CA TYR A 223 -0.14 -0.05 -1.01
C TYR A 223 -1.24 0.93 -1.40
N PHE A 224 -0.85 2.18 -1.72
CA PHE A 224 -1.78 3.18 -2.23
C PHE A 224 -2.51 2.65 -3.48
N ARG A 225 -3.85 2.63 -3.43
CA ARG A 225 -4.74 2.13 -4.51
C ARG A 225 -4.37 0.73 -5.03
N GLU A 226 -4.03 -0.17 -4.10
CA GLU A 226 -3.74 -1.58 -4.40
C GLU A 226 -4.92 -2.33 -5.06
N ARG A 227 -4.65 -3.47 -5.71
CA ARG A 227 -5.68 -4.24 -6.43
C ARG A 227 -6.55 -5.03 -5.47
N ILE A 228 -5.90 -5.65 -4.49
CA ILE A 228 -6.52 -6.52 -3.51
C ILE A 228 -6.60 -5.71 -2.23
N THR A 229 -7.77 -5.15 -1.96
CA THR A 229 -7.99 -4.34 -0.75
C THR A 229 -8.50 -5.18 0.42
N GLN A 230 -8.75 -6.47 0.20
CA GLN A 230 -9.23 -7.37 1.25
C GLN A 230 -8.04 -8.01 1.97
N ARG A 231 -8.06 -7.98 3.30
CA ARG A 231 -7.06 -8.63 4.16
C ARG A 231 -7.76 -9.57 5.15
N ASN A 232 -7.14 -10.71 5.41
CA ASN A 232 -7.63 -11.73 6.34
C ASN A 232 -6.79 -11.69 7.62
N LEU A 233 -7.25 -10.89 8.59
CA LEU A 233 -6.63 -10.81 9.90
C LEU A 233 -7.11 -11.96 10.79
N THR A 234 -6.22 -12.88 11.11
CA THR A 234 -6.50 -13.99 12.03
C THR A 234 -6.08 -13.63 13.44
N VAL A 235 -7.04 -13.69 14.36
CA VAL A 235 -6.84 -13.51 15.80
C VAL A 235 -6.95 -14.89 16.46
N GLY A 236 -5.82 -15.43 16.90
CA GLY A 236 -5.75 -16.68 17.64
C GLY A 236 -5.90 -16.42 19.13
N ILE A 237 -6.88 -17.08 19.77
CA ILE A 237 -7.15 -16.94 21.21
C ILE A 237 -7.08 -18.29 21.90
N GLY A 238 -6.44 -18.35 23.05
CA GLY A 238 -6.33 -19.58 23.84
C GLY A 238 -6.40 -19.32 25.33
N ASN A 239 -6.57 -20.40 26.07
CA ASN A 239 -6.47 -20.44 27.52
C ASN A 239 -5.64 -21.67 27.91
N LEU A 240 -4.50 -21.46 28.55
CA LEU A 240 -3.62 -22.53 29.04
C LEU A 240 -3.80 -22.81 30.54
N GLY A 241 -4.58 -21.99 31.22
CA GLY A 241 -4.88 -22.12 32.64
C GLY A 241 -6.19 -22.85 32.88
N GLU A 242 -6.83 -22.52 33.99
CA GLU A 242 -8.15 -23.04 34.36
C GLU A 242 -9.27 -22.26 33.67
N ASN A 243 -10.52 -22.62 33.92
CA ASN A 243 -11.68 -22.03 33.26
C ASN A 243 -11.72 -20.50 33.40
N ALA A 244 -11.73 -19.80 32.26
CA ALA A 244 -11.90 -18.36 32.20
C ALA A 244 -13.39 -18.03 32.05
N TYR A 245 -13.95 -17.27 32.98
CA TYR A 245 -15.37 -16.93 32.97
C TYR A 245 -15.60 -15.52 32.45
N ALA A 246 -16.76 -15.30 31.83
CA ALA A 246 -17.09 -14.07 31.11
C ALA A 246 -15.93 -13.60 30.20
N ALA A 247 -15.32 -14.55 29.48
CA ALA A 247 -14.18 -14.28 28.62
C ALA A 247 -14.62 -13.48 27.38
N GLN A 248 -13.97 -12.35 27.13
CA GLN A 248 -14.29 -11.44 26.05
C GLN A 248 -13.04 -11.00 25.28
N LEU A 249 -13.18 -10.86 23.97
CA LEU A 249 -12.20 -10.24 23.09
C LEU A 249 -12.56 -8.76 22.91
N ARG A 250 -11.64 -7.87 23.28
CA ARG A 250 -11.70 -6.44 23.06
C ARG A 250 -10.73 -6.06 21.93
N MET A 251 -11.25 -5.73 20.76
CA MET A 251 -10.45 -5.32 19.61
C MET A 251 -10.72 -3.86 19.22
N THR A 252 -9.70 -3.12 18.79
CA THR A 252 -9.83 -1.73 18.32
C THR A 252 -9.32 -1.62 16.89
N ILE A 253 -10.22 -1.30 15.96
CA ILE A 253 -9.92 -1.15 14.52
C ILE A 253 -10.06 0.32 14.12
N PRO A 254 -9.02 0.97 13.57
CA PRO A 254 -9.11 2.34 13.07
C PRO A 254 -10.07 2.49 11.88
N HIS A 255 -10.71 3.67 11.74
CA HIS A 255 -11.66 3.96 10.65
C HIS A 255 -11.04 3.97 9.24
N HIS A 256 -9.70 3.89 9.15
CA HIS A 256 -8.97 3.62 7.91
C HIS A 256 -9.35 2.26 7.29
N PHE A 257 -9.81 1.31 8.11
CA PHE A 257 -10.23 -0.01 7.67
C PHE A 257 -11.73 -0.20 7.93
N SER A 258 -12.45 -0.66 6.90
CA SER A 258 -13.76 -1.28 7.10
C SER A 258 -13.56 -2.76 7.40
N PHE A 259 -14.44 -3.38 8.17
CA PHE A 259 -14.29 -4.78 8.57
C PHE A 259 -15.62 -5.52 8.55
N THR A 260 -15.56 -6.84 8.41
CA THR A 260 -16.68 -7.76 8.67
C THR A 260 -16.32 -8.69 9.82
N LEU A 261 -17.33 -8.98 10.65
CA LEU A 261 -17.17 -9.87 11.80
C LEU A 261 -17.36 -11.34 11.38
N PRO A 262 -16.65 -12.28 12.01
CA PRO A 262 -16.88 -13.71 11.80
C PRO A 262 -18.23 -14.16 12.38
N ASP A 263 -18.91 -15.09 11.69
CA ASP A 263 -20.23 -15.60 12.08
C ASP A 263 -20.21 -16.42 13.37
N ASP A 264 -19.05 -17.02 13.69
CA ASP A 264 -18.85 -17.87 14.87
C ASP A 264 -18.72 -17.06 16.18
N LEU A 265 -18.73 -15.71 16.12
CA LEU A 265 -18.47 -14.83 17.25
C LEU A 265 -19.63 -13.84 17.47
N SER A 266 -20.22 -13.87 18.68
CA SER A 266 -21.20 -12.88 19.11
C SER A 266 -20.47 -11.60 19.54
N CYS A 267 -20.60 -10.53 18.76
CA CYS A 267 -19.88 -9.28 18.99
C CYS A 267 -20.81 -8.05 19.04
N GLN A 268 -20.44 -7.09 19.87
CA GLN A 268 -21.00 -5.74 19.91
C GLN A 268 -19.93 -4.73 19.49
N SER A 269 -20.33 -3.68 18.77
CA SER A 269 -19.40 -2.63 18.32
C SER A 269 -19.77 -1.26 18.89
N ARG A 270 -18.75 -0.47 19.21
CA ARG A 270 -18.86 0.88 19.75
C ARG A 270 -17.89 1.80 19.02
N LEU A 271 -18.40 2.92 18.50
CA LEU A 271 -17.58 3.94 17.86
C LEU A 271 -16.83 4.79 18.90
N LEU A 272 -15.55 5.02 18.67
CA LEU A 272 -14.66 5.88 19.47
C LEU A 272 -14.24 7.09 18.62
N PRO A 273 -15.04 8.17 18.59
CA PRO A 273 -14.80 9.32 17.71
C PRO A 273 -13.52 10.10 18.06
N THR A 274 -13.07 10.06 19.31
CA THR A 274 -11.87 10.76 19.79
C THR A 274 -10.58 10.24 19.14
N ILE A 275 -10.52 8.94 18.82
CA ILE A 275 -9.35 8.29 18.21
C ILE A 275 -9.64 7.78 16.80
N GLN A 276 -10.82 8.11 16.23
CA GLN A 276 -11.29 7.64 14.93
C GLN A 276 -11.16 6.11 14.75
N ALA A 277 -11.66 5.36 15.73
CA ALA A 277 -11.62 3.90 15.71
C ALA A 277 -12.95 3.29 16.15
N THR A 278 -13.16 2.03 15.80
CA THR A 278 -14.28 1.22 16.27
C THR A 278 -13.73 0.17 17.24
N GLN A 279 -14.27 0.14 18.45
CA GLN A 279 -14.01 -0.92 19.41
C GLN A 279 -15.07 -2.01 19.26
N ILE A 280 -14.62 -3.25 19.27
CA ILE A 280 -15.42 -4.45 19.14
C ILE A 280 -15.21 -5.27 20.42
N LEU A 281 -16.31 -5.73 21.00
CA LEU A 281 -16.34 -6.60 22.17
C LEU A 281 -17.05 -7.89 21.77
N CYS A 282 -16.36 -9.02 21.79
CA CYS A 282 -16.89 -10.32 21.40
C CYS A 282 -16.86 -11.31 22.56
N ASP A 283 -17.91 -12.10 22.71
CA ASP A 283 -17.99 -13.14 23.73
C ASP A 283 -17.26 -14.40 23.25
N LEU A 284 -16.37 -14.95 24.09
CA LEU A 284 -15.52 -16.11 23.76
C LEU A 284 -16.01 -17.42 24.40
N GLY A 285 -17.15 -17.37 25.09
CA GLY A 285 -17.73 -18.46 25.85
C GLY A 285 -17.61 -18.25 27.36
N ASP A 286 -18.55 -18.84 28.10
CA ASP A 286 -18.61 -18.75 29.56
C ASP A 286 -18.89 -20.14 30.17
N PRO A 287 -17.86 -20.91 30.58
CA PRO A 287 -16.44 -20.56 30.56
C PRO A 287 -15.72 -20.88 29.24
N LEU A 288 -14.65 -20.15 28.98
CA LEU A 288 -13.58 -20.55 28.06
C LEU A 288 -12.63 -21.51 28.81
N GLY A 289 -12.79 -22.80 28.57
CA GLY A 289 -11.93 -23.84 29.14
C GLY A 289 -10.55 -23.92 28.48
N HIS A 290 -9.72 -24.84 28.98
CA HIS A 290 -8.36 -25.07 28.47
C HIS A 290 -8.35 -25.44 26.98
N THR A 291 -7.59 -24.70 26.17
CA THR A 291 -7.53 -24.87 24.71
C THR A 291 -6.33 -25.70 24.24
N GLY A 292 -5.40 -26.05 25.12
CA GLY A 292 -4.14 -26.68 24.73
C GLY A 292 -3.20 -25.71 24.01
N SER A 293 -2.18 -26.23 23.33
CA SER A 293 -1.15 -25.43 22.64
C SER A 293 -1.68 -24.61 21.46
N ASP A 294 -2.82 -25.00 20.91
CA ASP A 294 -3.35 -24.45 19.67
C ASP A 294 -4.38 -23.36 19.99
N LEU A 295 -4.08 -22.15 19.50
CA LEU A 295 -4.98 -21.00 19.66
C LEU A 295 -6.17 -21.15 18.70
N ARG A 296 -7.40 -20.93 19.19
CA ARG A 296 -8.61 -20.90 18.38
C ARG A 296 -8.57 -19.70 17.43
N PRO A 297 -8.55 -19.90 16.10
CA PRO A 297 -8.40 -18.81 15.15
C PRO A 297 -9.76 -18.20 14.80
N PHE A 298 -9.85 -16.88 14.84
CA PHE A 298 -10.98 -16.10 14.34
C PHE A 298 -10.51 -15.18 13.22
N VAL A 299 -11.15 -15.26 12.05
CA VAL A 299 -10.76 -14.48 10.88
C VAL A 299 -11.65 -13.25 10.75
N PHE A 300 -11.02 -12.08 10.77
CA PHE A 300 -11.65 -10.78 10.50
C PHE A 300 -11.27 -10.36 9.09
N HIS A 301 -12.27 -10.19 8.22
CA HIS A 301 -12.01 -9.64 6.89
C HIS A 301 -11.97 -8.11 6.98
N LEU A 302 -10.80 -7.56 6.70
CA LEU A 302 -10.55 -6.12 6.65
C LEU A 302 -10.57 -5.65 5.19
N ASN A 303 -11.03 -4.44 4.97
CA ASN A 303 -10.94 -3.77 3.68
C ASN A 303 -10.15 -2.46 3.82
N THR A 304 -9.03 -2.43 3.10
CA THR A 304 -7.97 -1.40 3.11
C THR A 304 -8.21 -0.25 2.14
N ALA A 305 -9.30 -0.27 1.37
CA ALA A 305 -9.62 0.81 0.43
C ALA A 305 -9.72 2.20 1.10
N GLY A 306 -10.11 2.24 2.37
CA GLY A 306 -10.18 3.47 3.17
C GLY A 306 -8.86 3.93 3.79
N ALA A 307 -7.75 3.20 3.59
CA ALA A 307 -6.49 3.48 4.28
C ALA A 307 -5.95 4.88 4.00
N PHE A 308 -6.22 5.40 2.80
CA PHE A 308 -5.76 6.70 2.31
C PHE A 308 -6.91 7.71 2.13
N ARG A 309 -8.05 7.53 2.82
CA ARG A 309 -9.30 8.27 2.60
C ARG A 309 -9.19 9.81 2.63
N GLU A 310 -8.24 10.38 3.37
CA GLU A 310 -7.98 11.84 3.37
C GLU A 310 -7.50 12.36 2.00
N LEU A 311 -6.93 11.49 1.17
CA LEU A 311 -6.38 11.77 -0.16
C LEU A 311 -7.30 11.30 -1.30
N ASP A 312 -8.33 10.50 -1.00
CA ASP A 312 -9.32 10.01 -1.98
C ASP A 312 -10.56 10.91 -2.07
N VAL A 313 -10.56 12.07 -1.41
CA VAL A 313 -11.61 13.08 -1.62
C VAL A 313 -11.47 13.63 -3.05
N PRO A 314 -12.51 13.53 -3.90
CA PRO A 314 -12.46 14.18 -5.20
C PRO A 314 -12.30 15.69 -4.97
N LEU A 315 -11.17 16.24 -5.44
CA LEU A 315 -11.01 17.68 -5.64
C LEU A 315 -12.19 18.12 -6.50
N HIS A 316 -13.02 18.96 -5.88
CA HIS A 316 -14.18 19.67 -6.42
C HIS A 316 -14.24 19.76 -7.96
N ASP A 317 -14.96 18.85 -8.61
CA ASP A 317 -15.53 19.08 -9.94
C ASP A 317 -16.92 19.69 -9.73
N GLN A 318 -16.96 21.00 -9.51
CA GLN A 318 -18.18 21.76 -9.70
C GLN A 318 -17.96 22.66 -10.92
N PRO A 319 -18.62 22.42 -12.07
CA PRO A 319 -18.58 23.36 -13.16
C PRO A 319 -19.35 24.62 -12.76
N GLU A 320 -18.70 25.78 -12.87
CA GLU A 320 -19.37 27.08 -12.97
C GLU A 320 -20.31 27.04 -14.18
N SER A 321 -21.58 26.71 -13.94
CA SER A 321 -22.64 27.01 -14.89
C SER A 321 -22.97 28.50 -14.78
N ALA A 322 -22.32 29.28 -15.64
CA ALA A 322 -22.85 30.56 -16.08
C ALA A 322 -24.13 30.28 -16.87
N GLU A 323 -25.29 30.76 -16.42
CA GLU A 323 -26.38 31.09 -17.32
C GLU A 323 -27.17 32.31 -16.82
N SER A 324 -27.04 33.35 -17.66
CA SER A 324 -27.94 34.46 -17.99
C SER A 324 -29.28 34.55 -17.27
N GLY A 325 -29.53 35.76 -16.75
CA GLY A 325 -30.80 36.15 -16.16
C GLY A 325 -31.98 36.23 -17.13
N ASN A 326 -33.15 36.37 -16.53
CA ASN A 326 -34.17 37.25 -17.03
C ASN A 326 -34.98 37.85 -15.88
N PHE A 327 -35.10 39.17 -15.94
CA PHE A 327 -35.96 39.99 -15.11
C PHE A 327 -37.44 39.70 -15.42
N SER A 328 -38.24 39.49 -14.38
CA SER A 328 -39.62 40.02 -14.33
C SER A 328 -40.03 40.27 -12.88
N ASN A 329 -40.43 41.52 -12.63
CA ASN A 329 -40.81 42.08 -11.33
C ASN A 329 -42.32 41.82 -11.06
N PRO A 330 -42.90 42.20 -9.90
CA PRO A 330 -43.82 41.36 -9.13
C PRO A 330 -45.28 41.79 -9.25
N GLN A 331 -46.21 40.95 -8.78
CA GLN A 331 -47.56 41.39 -8.44
C GLN A 331 -47.95 40.95 -7.02
N ILE A 332 -48.42 41.95 -6.29
CA ILE A 332 -48.92 41.98 -4.91
C ILE A 332 -50.40 41.60 -4.92
N THR A 333 -50.86 40.81 -3.94
CA THR A 333 -52.17 41.03 -3.28
C THR A 333 -52.18 40.47 -1.85
N ASP A 334 -52.85 41.24 -0.98
CA ASP A 334 -52.89 41.25 0.48
C ASP A 334 -53.68 40.10 1.16
N GLY A 335 -53.44 39.90 2.47
CA GLY A 335 -54.36 39.18 3.37
C GLY A 335 -53.80 38.77 4.75
N VAL A 336 -53.86 39.69 5.71
CA VAL A 336 -53.49 39.74 7.16
C VAL A 336 -53.99 38.55 8.08
N PRO A 337 -53.67 38.47 9.41
CA PRO A 337 -52.54 37.75 10.05
C PRO A 337 -52.95 36.73 11.15
N GLN A 338 -51.99 35.99 11.71
CA GLN A 338 -51.95 35.74 13.17
C GLN A 338 -50.54 35.44 13.69
N SER A 339 -50.27 36.04 14.85
CA SER A 339 -49.00 36.18 15.57
C SER A 339 -48.62 34.96 16.39
N VAL A 340 -47.34 34.58 16.40
CA VAL A 340 -46.63 34.12 17.62
C VAL A 340 -45.20 34.65 17.59
N VAL A 341 -44.86 35.37 18.67
CA VAL A 341 -43.56 35.94 19.02
C VAL A 341 -42.61 34.83 19.48
N LEU A 342 -41.33 34.87 19.07
CA LEU A 342 -40.18 34.79 20.01
C LEU A 342 -38.79 34.92 19.31
N LYS A 343 -38.20 36.09 19.55
CA LYS A 343 -36.79 36.39 19.89
C LYS A 343 -35.65 35.93 18.97
N ARG A 344 -35.16 36.95 18.24
CA ARG A 344 -33.79 37.22 17.78
C ARG A 344 -32.74 37.00 18.88
N PHE A 345 -31.70 36.24 18.57
CA PHE A 345 -30.35 36.39 19.14
C PHE A 345 -29.35 36.47 17.97
N GLU A 346 -28.55 37.52 17.99
CA GLU A 346 -27.59 37.92 16.95
C GLU A 346 -26.48 36.87 16.75
N ARG A 347 -26.09 36.66 15.48
CA ARG A 347 -24.80 36.07 15.11
C ARG A 347 -23.92 37.18 14.54
N GLU A 348 -22.90 37.53 15.31
CA GLU A 348 -21.69 38.20 14.81
C GLU A 348 -20.94 37.28 13.82
N PRO A 349 -20.26 37.84 12.80
CA PRO A 349 -19.61 37.07 11.76
C PRO A 349 -18.28 36.50 12.26
N PHE A 350 -18.15 35.17 12.23
CA PHE A 350 -16.85 34.52 12.39
C PHE A 350 -16.05 34.76 11.10
N GLY A 351 -14.96 35.52 11.23
CA GLY A 351 -14.02 35.79 10.18
C GLY A 351 -13.45 34.50 9.58
N LEU A 352 -13.40 34.48 8.25
CA LEU A 352 -12.57 33.57 7.48
C LEU A 352 -11.10 33.78 7.91
N GLN A 353 -10.58 32.89 8.76
CA GLN A 353 -9.16 32.60 8.73
C GLN A 353 -8.93 31.57 7.64
N THR A 354 -8.41 32.06 6.52
CA THR A 354 -7.65 31.27 5.56
C THR A 354 -6.55 30.51 6.32
N GLN A 355 -6.76 29.23 6.57
CA GLN A 355 -5.67 28.32 6.92
C GLN A 355 -4.86 28.05 5.65
N ALA A 356 -3.84 28.86 5.46
CA ALA A 356 -2.67 28.48 4.69
C ALA A 356 -2.04 27.23 5.35
N GLY A 357 -1.79 26.20 4.55
CA GLY A 357 -0.83 25.15 4.85
C GLY A 357 -1.16 24.21 6.01
N GLN A 358 -2.24 23.44 5.92
CA GLN A 358 -2.25 22.13 6.58
C GLN A 358 -1.47 21.16 5.68
N THR A 359 -0.18 20.98 5.98
CA THR A 359 0.50 19.74 5.60
C THR A 359 -0.26 18.61 6.28
N SER A 360 -1.03 17.84 5.51
CA SER A 360 -1.64 16.61 6.00
C SER A 360 -0.50 15.74 6.55
N VAL A 361 -0.48 15.53 7.86
CA VAL A 361 0.49 14.64 8.49
C VAL A 361 0.06 13.23 8.10
N HIS A 362 0.58 12.78 6.96
CA HIS A 362 0.38 11.42 6.50
C HIS A 362 0.88 10.46 7.57
N ARG A 363 0.03 9.52 7.99
CA ARG A 363 0.44 8.46 8.91
C ARG A 363 1.10 7.36 8.08
N ASP A 364 2.37 7.11 8.34
CA ASP A 364 3.13 6.05 7.66
C ASP A 364 2.67 4.63 8.07
N SER A 365 1.90 4.50 9.15
CA SER A 365 1.39 3.22 9.62
C SER A 365 0.07 3.31 10.40
N VAL A 366 -0.65 2.20 10.43
CA VAL A 366 -1.92 2.01 11.13
C VAL A 366 -1.83 0.76 12.01
N ILE A 367 -2.24 0.87 13.27
CA ILE A 367 -2.12 -0.21 14.26
C ILE A 367 -3.52 -0.71 14.63
N ILE A 368 -3.69 -2.03 14.65
CA ILE A 368 -4.87 -2.72 15.21
C ILE A 368 -4.42 -3.42 16.48
N THR A 369 -5.19 -3.28 17.56
CA THR A 369 -4.89 -3.90 18.86
C THR A 369 -6.05 -4.78 19.28
N ALA A 370 -5.78 -5.95 19.84
CA ALA A 370 -6.77 -6.72 20.57
C ALA A 370 -6.22 -7.22 21.89
N GLU A 371 -7.18 -7.41 22.79
CA GLU A 371 -6.96 -7.77 24.17
C GLU A 371 -8.01 -8.78 24.56
N VAL A 372 -7.61 -9.82 25.28
CA VAL A 372 -8.52 -10.82 25.82
C VAL A 372 -8.66 -10.57 27.31
N ILE A 373 -9.90 -10.57 27.80
CA ILE A 373 -10.25 -10.19 29.16
C ILE A 373 -11.14 -11.28 29.74
N SER A 374 -10.94 -11.64 31.02
CA SER A 374 -11.82 -12.52 31.77
C SER A 374 -12.35 -11.82 33.03
N GLY A 375 -13.39 -12.40 33.62
CA GLY A 375 -13.97 -11.95 34.87
C GLY A 375 -13.29 -12.50 36.13
N ASN A 376 -12.47 -13.54 35.99
CA ASN A 376 -11.65 -14.12 37.06
C ASN A 376 -10.18 -13.67 36.96
N GLU A 377 -9.35 -14.06 37.94
CA GLU A 377 -7.92 -13.72 37.93
C GLU A 377 -7.20 -14.46 36.79
N ASP A 378 -6.21 -13.79 36.21
CA ASP A 378 -5.36 -14.31 35.14
C ASP A 378 -3.89 -14.34 35.61
N GLU A 379 -3.16 -15.38 35.21
CA GLU A 379 -1.76 -15.58 35.60
C GLU A 379 -0.79 -14.61 34.92
N ASP A 380 -0.98 -14.31 33.64
CA ASP A 380 -0.15 -13.37 32.88
C ASP A 380 -0.98 -12.37 32.08
N LEU A 381 -0.93 -11.11 32.50
CA LEU A 381 -1.64 -10.04 31.80
C LEU A 381 -0.91 -9.54 30.54
N ARG A 382 0.31 -10.02 30.25
CA ARG A 382 1.15 -9.46 29.17
C ARG A 382 0.88 -10.09 27.80
N ASP A 383 0.56 -11.38 27.76
CA ASP A 383 0.19 -12.11 26.53
C ASP A 383 -1.32 -12.07 26.24
N ASN A 384 -2.06 -11.37 27.10
CA ASN A 384 -3.43 -10.96 26.90
C ASN A 384 -3.62 -9.83 25.88
N VAL A 385 -2.54 -9.18 25.43
CA VAL A 385 -2.60 -8.09 24.43
C VAL A 385 -1.74 -8.42 23.21
N ALA A 386 -2.30 -8.26 22.02
CA ALA A 386 -1.59 -8.35 20.75
C ALA A 386 -1.90 -7.14 19.85
N SER A 387 -0.93 -6.76 19.04
CA SER A 387 -1.08 -5.69 18.06
C SER A 387 -0.44 -6.06 16.73
N ILE A 388 -1.08 -5.66 15.63
CA ILE A 388 -0.53 -5.76 14.28
C ILE A 388 -0.43 -4.36 13.67
N THR A 389 0.67 -4.09 12.98
CA THR A 389 0.94 -2.79 12.34
C THR A 389 0.95 -2.97 10.83
N TYR A 390 0.14 -2.18 10.12
CA TYR A 390 0.13 -2.08 8.68
C TYR A 390 0.87 -0.81 8.25
N ASN A 391 1.93 -0.97 7.47
CA ASN A 391 2.68 0.15 6.90
C ASN A 391 1.98 0.63 5.62
N LEU A 392 1.73 1.93 5.54
CA LEU A 392 1.12 2.57 4.37
C LEU A 392 2.24 3.03 3.44
N GLN A 393 2.25 2.52 2.21
CA GLN A 393 3.32 2.86 1.26
C GLN A 393 2.78 3.15 -0.14
N LEU A 394 3.46 4.04 -0.85
CA LEU A 394 3.28 4.25 -2.27
C LEU A 394 4.55 3.78 -2.98
N THR A 395 4.44 2.72 -3.78
CA THR A 395 5.54 2.18 -4.57
C THR A 395 5.08 1.91 -6.00
N ALA A 396 5.85 2.37 -6.99
CA ALA A 396 5.63 2.06 -8.39
C ALA A 396 6.86 1.39 -8.98
N LYS A 397 6.66 0.46 -9.92
CA LYS A 397 7.75 -0.23 -10.62
C LYS A 397 7.66 0.16 -12.09
N ILE A 398 8.42 1.18 -12.46
CA ILE A 398 8.43 1.71 -13.82
C ILE A 398 9.45 0.94 -14.66
N GLU A 399 9.03 0.50 -15.83
CA GLU A 399 9.85 -0.19 -16.80
C GLU A 399 9.86 0.55 -18.13
N LEU A 400 11.07 0.85 -18.62
CA LEU A 400 11.29 1.42 -19.94
C LEU A 400 11.58 0.28 -20.91
N SER A 401 10.73 0.14 -21.92
CA SER A 401 10.88 -0.82 -23.01
C SER A 401 10.79 -0.13 -24.36
N SER A 402 11.12 -0.84 -25.44
CA SER A 402 11.07 -0.30 -26.80
C SER A 402 10.08 -1.08 -27.64
N SER A 403 9.33 -0.36 -28.48
CA SER A 403 8.54 -0.93 -29.57
C SER A 403 9.16 -0.63 -30.94
N SER A 404 10.35 -0.02 -31.00
CA SER A 404 11.05 0.19 -32.27
C SER A 404 11.53 -1.15 -32.82
N LEU A 405 11.10 -1.50 -34.03
CA LEU A 405 11.64 -2.65 -34.75
C LEU A 405 13.10 -2.34 -35.14
N ASP A 406 14.04 -3.22 -34.81
CA ASP A 406 15.44 -3.18 -35.28
C ASP A 406 15.48 -3.34 -36.81
N ARG A 407 15.12 -2.29 -37.53
CA ARG A 407 15.13 -2.24 -39.00
C ARG A 407 16.29 -1.38 -39.45
N THR A 408 17.15 -1.97 -40.27
CA THR A 408 18.09 -1.22 -41.09
C THR A 408 17.30 -0.46 -42.16
N THR A 409 17.30 0.85 -42.08
CA THR A 409 16.75 1.72 -43.13
C THR A 409 17.81 1.97 -44.18
N ILE A 410 17.53 1.53 -45.40
CA ILE A 410 18.43 1.68 -46.55
C ILE A 410 18.00 2.93 -47.32
N ASP A 411 18.93 3.86 -47.50
CA ASP A 411 18.73 5.05 -48.32
C ASP A 411 19.51 4.92 -49.63
N SER A 412 18.77 4.93 -50.74
CA SER A 412 19.30 4.77 -52.09
C SER A 412 19.60 6.10 -52.80
N ARG A 413 19.59 7.24 -52.09
CA ARG A 413 19.92 8.54 -52.70
C ARG A 413 21.37 8.56 -53.18
N ASN A 414 21.62 9.24 -54.30
CA ASN A 414 22.95 9.39 -54.90
C ASN A 414 23.54 10.79 -54.73
N PHE A 415 22.74 11.77 -54.32
CA PHE A 415 23.15 13.15 -54.10
C PHE A 415 22.40 13.74 -52.90
N THR A 416 22.96 14.79 -52.34
CA THR A 416 22.34 15.61 -51.28
C THR A 416 22.18 17.04 -51.77
N VAL A 417 21.31 17.78 -51.10
CA VAL A 417 21.08 19.20 -51.38
C VAL A 417 21.43 19.97 -50.12
N GLN A 418 22.26 21.00 -50.26
CA GLN A 418 22.49 21.96 -49.18
C GLN A 418 21.24 22.82 -49.01
N LEU A 419 20.70 22.81 -47.80
CA LEU A 419 19.46 23.51 -47.47
C LEU A 419 19.77 24.83 -46.76
N TYR A 420 18.96 25.83 -47.03
CA TYR A 420 19.07 27.17 -46.44
C TYR A 420 17.87 27.46 -45.54
N GLU A 421 17.98 28.49 -44.70
CA GLU A 421 16.90 28.90 -43.79
C GLU A 421 15.60 29.25 -44.55
N MET A 422 14.45 28.94 -43.95
CA MET A 422 13.09 29.21 -44.48
C MET A 422 12.73 28.51 -45.81
N GLN A 423 13.59 27.63 -46.32
CA GLN A 423 13.36 26.94 -47.59
C GLN A 423 12.15 26.00 -47.53
N ARG A 424 11.37 25.97 -48.62
CA ARG A 424 10.33 24.96 -48.81
C ARG A 424 10.98 23.65 -49.24
N VAL A 425 10.77 22.60 -48.45
CA VAL A 425 11.42 21.30 -48.64
C VAL A 425 10.41 20.17 -48.53
N HIS A 426 10.73 19.03 -49.15
CA HIS A 426 9.99 17.79 -48.90
C HIS A 426 10.73 17.03 -47.79
N PRO A 427 10.06 16.46 -46.78
CA PRO A 427 10.77 15.81 -45.67
C PRO A 427 11.77 14.73 -46.11
N GLU A 428 11.44 13.99 -47.17
CA GLU A 428 12.30 13.00 -47.82
C GLU A 428 13.64 13.54 -48.34
N THR A 429 13.72 14.84 -48.68
CA THR A 429 14.98 15.46 -49.14
C THR A 429 15.99 15.65 -48.03
N LEU A 430 15.54 15.79 -46.77
CA LEU A 430 16.41 15.90 -45.59
C LEU A 430 17.20 14.61 -45.39
N GLY A 431 16.53 13.47 -45.56
CA GLY A 431 17.06 12.19 -45.09
C GLY A 431 16.04 11.08 -44.97
N PRO A 432 16.49 9.87 -44.59
CA PRO A 432 15.61 8.82 -44.11
C PRO A 432 14.98 9.22 -42.76
N GLU A 433 13.72 8.83 -42.53
CA GLU A 433 13.01 9.09 -41.28
C GLU A 433 13.55 8.18 -40.15
N ILE A 434 13.78 8.80 -38.99
CA ILE A 434 14.10 8.10 -37.74
C ILE A 434 12.86 8.09 -36.85
N LYS A 435 12.49 6.90 -36.35
CA LYS A 435 11.28 6.70 -35.55
C LYS A 435 11.57 5.82 -34.34
N HIS A 436 11.79 6.46 -33.20
CA HIS A 436 12.04 5.76 -31.94
C HIS A 436 10.77 5.77 -31.07
N ILE A 437 10.37 4.60 -30.58
CA ILE A 437 9.15 4.41 -29.79
C ILE A 437 9.53 3.84 -28.44
N TYR A 438 9.38 4.64 -27.40
CA TYR A 438 9.58 4.24 -26.01
C TYR A 438 8.24 3.82 -25.41
N LEU A 439 8.19 2.67 -24.78
CA LEU A 439 7.04 2.17 -24.02
C LEU A 439 7.38 2.23 -22.54
N ILE A 440 6.59 2.98 -21.77
CA ILE A 440 6.74 3.18 -20.35
C ILE A 440 5.57 2.50 -19.66
N SER A 441 5.84 1.46 -18.89
CA SER A 441 4.82 0.70 -18.17
C SER A 441 5.03 0.78 -16.66
N ASN A 442 3.92 0.75 -15.91
CA ASN A 442 3.96 0.62 -14.45
C ASN A 442 3.55 -0.80 -14.03
N ASN A 443 4.54 -1.63 -13.73
CA ASN A 443 4.37 -3.00 -13.25
C ASN A 443 4.27 -3.06 -11.70
N GLY A 444 4.17 -1.91 -11.02
CA GLY A 444 4.10 -1.82 -9.55
C GLY A 444 2.67 -1.87 -9.01
N PRO A 445 2.50 -1.96 -7.68
CA PRO A 445 1.19 -2.06 -7.04
C PRO A 445 0.41 -0.74 -7.02
N SER A 446 1.10 0.41 -6.93
CA SER A 446 0.49 1.74 -6.84
C SER A 446 0.59 2.54 -8.15
N PRO A 447 -0.37 3.43 -8.44
CA PRO A 447 -0.27 4.41 -9.52
C PRO A 447 0.77 5.49 -9.19
N ILE A 448 1.25 6.18 -10.22
CA ILE A 448 2.18 7.31 -10.08
C ILE A 448 1.68 8.52 -10.90
N GLU A 449 1.87 9.72 -10.37
CA GLU A 449 1.63 10.99 -11.07
C GLU A 449 2.95 11.72 -11.36
N ASP A 450 2.92 12.68 -12.28
CA ASP A 450 4.03 13.58 -12.61
C ASP A 450 5.38 12.88 -12.88
N LEU A 451 5.34 11.76 -13.62
CA LEU A 451 6.55 11.02 -13.98
C LEU A 451 7.26 11.69 -15.16
N TRP A 452 8.54 12.04 -14.97
CA TRP A 452 9.36 12.66 -16.01
C TRP A 452 10.26 11.66 -16.73
N VAL A 453 10.26 11.71 -18.05
CA VAL A 453 11.13 10.92 -18.94
C VAL A 453 11.95 11.87 -19.81
N ASN A 454 13.27 11.79 -19.68
CA ASN A 454 14.23 12.60 -20.40
C ASN A 454 14.87 11.77 -21.52
N ILE A 455 14.63 12.14 -22.77
CA ILE A 455 15.16 11.44 -23.96
C ILE A 455 16.24 12.30 -24.61
N SER A 456 17.48 11.81 -24.66
CA SER A 456 18.61 12.48 -25.31
C SER A 456 18.77 12.02 -26.75
N MET A 457 18.83 12.97 -27.68
CA MET A 457 19.03 12.75 -29.12
C MET A 457 20.22 13.56 -29.64
N PRO A 458 21.17 12.97 -30.40
CA PRO A 458 22.27 13.71 -31.03
C PRO A 458 21.76 14.55 -32.21
N MET A 459 21.80 15.89 -32.10
CA MET A 459 21.21 16.80 -33.09
C MET A 459 22.23 17.35 -34.07
N GLN A 460 23.38 17.81 -33.56
CA GLN A 460 24.44 18.42 -34.35
C GLN A 460 25.79 18.17 -33.70
N THR A 461 26.89 18.43 -34.38
CA THR A 461 28.24 18.39 -33.82
C THR A 461 28.65 19.75 -33.27
N GLU A 462 29.75 19.82 -32.52
CA GLU A 462 30.36 21.09 -32.09
C GLU A 462 30.78 21.97 -33.27
N ASP A 463 31.14 21.36 -34.40
CA ASP A 463 31.50 22.06 -35.65
C ASP A 463 30.27 22.62 -36.41
N GLY A 464 29.04 22.40 -35.89
CA GLY A 464 27.80 22.89 -36.50
C GLY A 464 27.22 21.98 -37.59
N GLU A 465 27.74 20.77 -37.75
CA GLU A 465 27.21 19.79 -38.71
C GLU A 465 25.96 19.12 -38.14
N HIS A 466 24.83 19.19 -38.85
CA HIS A 466 23.59 18.54 -38.42
C HIS A 466 23.69 17.00 -38.55
N LEU A 467 23.14 16.28 -37.59
CA LEU A 467 23.10 14.80 -37.55
C LEU A 467 21.66 14.31 -37.67
N VAL A 468 20.78 14.84 -36.82
CA VAL A 468 19.35 14.55 -36.83
C VAL A 468 18.59 15.87 -36.78
N TYR A 469 17.47 15.92 -37.46
CA TYR A 469 16.67 17.12 -37.60
C TYR A 469 15.22 16.86 -37.20
N PHE A 470 14.72 17.65 -36.24
CA PHE A 470 13.30 17.63 -35.87
C PHE A 470 12.54 18.71 -36.63
N LEU A 471 11.40 18.32 -37.22
CA LEU A 471 10.43 19.25 -37.76
C LEU A 471 9.37 19.53 -36.70
N ASP A 472 8.90 20.77 -36.61
CA ASP A 472 7.79 21.17 -35.75
C ASP A 472 6.45 20.70 -36.34
N ARG A 473 6.24 20.97 -37.64
CA ARG A 473 4.99 20.68 -38.35
C ARG A 473 5.28 20.30 -39.79
N VAL A 474 4.40 19.49 -40.37
CA VAL A 474 4.45 19.14 -41.81
C VAL A 474 3.10 19.44 -42.45
N ARG A 475 3.15 20.19 -43.56
CA ARG A 475 1.98 20.51 -44.39
C ARG A 475 1.66 19.34 -45.31
N HIS A 476 0.45 18.80 -45.21
CA HIS A 476 -0.07 17.86 -46.20
C HIS A 476 -0.96 18.61 -47.19
N GLN A 477 -0.71 18.40 -48.48
CA GLN A 477 -1.57 18.93 -49.53
C GLN A 477 -2.76 17.97 -49.71
N VAL A 478 -3.97 18.50 -49.60
CA VAL A 478 -5.21 17.75 -49.87
C VAL A 478 -5.53 17.91 -51.36
N GLU A 479 -5.88 16.82 -52.05
CA GLU A 479 -6.12 16.81 -53.50
C GLU A 479 -7.34 17.66 -53.92
N ASP A 480 -8.34 17.84 -53.04
CA ASP A 480 -9.63 18.48 -53.35
C ASP A 480 -9.71 20.00 -53.05
N GLY A 481 -8.58 20.72 -52.99
CA GLY A 481 -8.58 22.17 -52.76
C GLY A 481 -9.03 22.60 -51.35
N ALA A 482 -9.19 21.64 -50.43
CA ALA A 482 -9.39 21.90 -49.01
C ALA A 482 -8.15 22.56 -48.37
N GLN A 483 -8.33 23.19 -47.21
CA GLN A 483 -7.22 23.79 -46.47
C GLN A 483 -6.16 22.72 -46.14
N PRO A 484 -4.85 23.05 -46.27
CA PRO A 484 -3.78 22.09 -46.03
C PRO A 484 -3.78 21.64 -44.57
N LEU A 485 -3.74 20.33 -44.35
CA LEU A 485 -3.68 19.75 -43.00
C LEU A 485 -2.27 19.98 -42.43
N MET A 486 -2.21 20.73 -41.33
CA MET A 486 -0.99 20.90 -40.54
C MET A 486 -0.90 19.77 -39.52
N VAL A 487 0.05 18.85 -39.71
CA VAL A 487 0.29 17.76 -38.76
C VAL A 487 1.47 18.12 -37.87
N ASN A 488 1.25 18.16 -36.56
CA ASN A 488 2.32 18.34 -35.58
C ASN A 488 3.23 17.10 -35.58
N LYS A 489 4.54 17.31 -35.60
CA LYS A 489 5.54 16.24 -35.53
C LYS A 489 6.29 16.22 -34.19
N ALA A 490 5.94 17.13 -33.28
CA ALA A 490 6.43 17.12 -31.92
C ALA A 490 6.12 15.79 -31.22
N PRO A 491 6.99 15.33 -30.29
CA PRO A 491 6.76 14.12 -29.54
C PRO A 491 5.54 14.25 -28.64
N GLU A 492 4.73 13.20 -28.56
CA GLU A 492 3.52 13.15 -27.74
C GLU A 492 3.55 11.88 -26.86
N VAL A 493 2.97 11.99 -25.66
CA VAL A 493 2.74 10.87 -24.74
C VAL A 493 1.35 10.31 -25.03
N ILE A 494 1.30 9.11 -25.60
CA ILE A 494 0.06 8.51 -26.10
C ILE A 494 -0.24 7.24 -25.30
N SER A 495 -1.47 7.09 -24.83
CA SER A 495 -1.96 5.86 -24.20
C SER A 495 -2.13 4.71 -25.19
N ALA A 496 -2.35 3.50 -24.70
CA ALA A 496 -2.77 2.37 -25.52
C ALA A 496 -4.07 2.69 -26.30
N GLU A 497 -4.99 3.48 -25.74
CA GLU A 497 -6.25 3.87 -26.37
C GLU A 497 -6.12 5.07 -27.34
N GLY A 498 -4.90 5.58 -27.57
CA GLY A 498 -4.67 6.72 -28.48
C GLY A 498 -4.91 8.11 -27.88
N HIS A 499 -5.27 8.20 -26.60
CA HIS A 499 -5.45 9.48 -25.90
C HIS A 499 -4.10 10.08 -25.47
N VAL A 500 -3.99 11.40 -25.50
CA VAL A 500 -2.82 12.13 -24.98
C VAL A 500 -2.88 12.14 -23.45
N ARG A 501 -1.82 11.64 -22.79
CA ARG A 501 -1.73 11.46 -21.32
C ARG A 501 -0.56 12.22 -20.69
N GLY A 502 -0.09 13.25 -21.37
CA GLY A 502 1.08 14.01 -20.95
C GLY A 502 1.56 15.00 -21.99
N VAL A 503 2.66 15.68 -21.68
CA VAL A 503 3.22 16.76 -22.50
C VAL A 503 4.72 16.56 -22.66
N CYS A 504 5.25 16.75 -23.87
CA CYS A 504 6.68 16.75 -24.12
C CYS A 504 7.19 18.15 -24.46
N LEU A 505 8.30 18.53 -23.83
CA LEU A 505 9.00 19.79 -24.03
C LEU A 505 10.29 19.50 -24.79
N THR A 506 10.31 19.89 -26.07
CA THR A 506 11.51 19.89 -26.90
C THR A 506 12.19 21.26 -26.83
N PRO A 507 13.52 21.34 -26.66
CA PRO A 507 14.20 22.62 -26.62
C PRO A 507 14.10 23.34 -27.98
N GLU A 508 13.87 24.66 -27.97
CA GLU A 508 13.60 25.45 -29.18
C GLU A 508 14.71 25.37 -30.22
N TRP A 509 15.98 25.36 -29.80
CA TRP A 509 17.14 25.28 -30.69
C TRP A 509 17.21 23.95 -31.47
N ALA A 510 16.58 22.89 -30.96
CA ALA A 510 16.56 21.58 -31.61
C ALA A 510 15.32 21.38 -32.50
N LEU A 511 14.30 22.22 -32.32
CA LEU A 511 13.04 22.11 -33.04
C LEU A 511 13.06 23.02 -34.26
N ASN A 512 13.20 22.43 -35.45
CA ASN A 512 13.24 23.11 -36.73
C ASN A 512 14.13 24.38 -36.75
N PRO A 513 15.43 24.30 -36.41
CA PRO A 513 16.31 25.47 -36.30
C PRO A 513 16.44 26.28 -37.60
N LEU A 514 16.39 25.63 -38.77
CA LEU A 514 16.42 26.31 -40.08
C LEU A 514 15.04 26.80 -40.53
N ARG A 515 14.00 26.66 -39.69
CA ARG A 515 12.62 27.10 -39.95
C ARG A 515 12.09 26.61 -41.31
N LEU A 516 12.42 25.37 -41.65
CA LEU A 516 12.10 24.77 -42.94
C LEU A 516 10.59 24.60 -43.09
N ASN A 517 10.09 24.92 -44.28
CA ASN A 517 8.69 24.75 -44.63
C ASN A 517 8.48 23.37 -45.28
N ALA A 518 8.32 22.36 -44.43
CA ALA A 518 8.15 20.98 -44.86
C ALA A 518 6.75 20.72 -45.47
N VAL A 519 6.71 20.25 -46.71
CA VAL A 519 5.47 19.89 -47.42
C VAL A 519 5.55 18.43 -47.88
N GLN A 520 4.60 17.59 -47.48
CA GLN A 520 4.53 16.19 -47.93
C GLN A 520 3.81 16.11 -49.30
N ARG A 521 4.31 15.30 -50.23
CA ARG A 521 3.62 14.97 -51.49
C ARG A 521 2.72 13.74 -51.27
N GLY A 522 1.41 13.89 -51.48
CA GLY A 522 0.47 12.77 -51.66
C GLY A 522 0.11 11.94 -50.42
N HIS A 523 -1.06 11.27 -50.54
CA HIS A 523 -1.87 10.46 -49.62
C HIS A 523 -1.44 10.28 -48.13
N LEU A 524 -2.34 10.63 -47.21
CA LEU A 524 -2.31 10.20 -45.81
C LEU A 524 -2.48 8.67 -45.75
N ASP A 525 -1.44 7.92 -45.44
CA ASP A 525 -1.59 6.56 -44.92
C ASP A 525 -2.11 6.66 -43.47
N PHE A 526 -3.41 6.92 -43.33
CA PHE A 526 -4.12 6.64 -42.08
C PHE A 526 -4.16 5.11 -41.94
N SER A 527 -3.27 4.56 -41.12
CA SER A 527 -3.50 3.22 -40.56
C SER A 527 -4.65 3.37 -39.56
N PRO A 528 -5.88 2.89 -39.83
CA PRO A 528 -6.98 3.03 -38.91
C PRO A 528 -6.88 1.86 -37.93
N ASP A 529 -6.22 2.09 -36.81
CA ASP A 529 -6.31 1.22 -35.64
C ASP A 529 -7.52 1.67 -34.82
N THR A 530 -8.73 1.45 -35.36
CA THR A 530 -9.98 1.51 -34.61
C THR A 530 -11.01 0.61 -35.28
N SER A 531 -11.35 -0.48 -34.63
CA SER A 531 -12.50 -1.31 -34.95
C SER A 531 -13.80 -0.51 -34.74
N ARG A 532 -14.46 -0.13 -35.83
CA ARG A 532 -15.91 0.09 -35.82
C ARG A 532 -16.53 -0.85 -36.84
N ARG A 533 -17.19 -1.88 -36.33
CA ARG A 533 -18.13 -2.71 -37.09
C ARG A 533 -19.26 -1.81 -37.55
N VAL A 534 -19.38 -1.62 -38.86
CA VAL A 534 -20.62 -1.20 -39.50
C VAL A 534 -20.91 -2.19 -40.62
N ASP A 535 -22.18 -2.56 -40.66
CA ASP A 535 -22.80 -3.65 -41.39
C ASP A 535 -22.55 -3.58 -42.91
N GLY A 536 -22.33 -4.73 -43.53
CA GLY A 536 -21.91 -4.84 -44.94
C GLY A 536 -23.11 -4.93 -45.89
N THR A 537 -23.09 -4.12 -46.96
CA THR A 537 -23.96 -4.26 -48.13
C THR A 537 -23.25 -4.96 -49.30
N GLU A 538 -24.06 -5.55 -50.18
CA GLU A 538 -23.79 -6.70 -51.06
C GLU A 538 -22.83 -6.52 -52.26
N ASP A 539 -22.04 -5.44 -52.36
CA ASP A 539 -21.26 -5.16 -53.58
C ASP A 539 -19.81 -5.67 -53.59
N ASP A 540 -19.33 -6.28 -52.51
CA ASP A 540 -17.91 -6.67 -52.35
C ASP A 540 -17.53 -8.05 -52.95
N LYS A 541 -18.47 -8.75 -53.59
CA LYS A 541 -18.24 -10.11 -54.15
C LYS A 541 -17.62 -10.12 -55.56
N ASN A 542 -17.52 -8.98 -56.25
CA ASN A 542 -17.03 -8.93 -57.63
C ASN A 542 -15.54 -8.58 -57.79
N TRP A 543 -14.89 -8.02 -56.77
CA TRP A 543 -13.45 -7.69 -56.85
C TRP A 543 -12.55 -8.92 -56.68
N GLN A 544 -12.92 -9.85 -55.79
CA GLN A 544 -12.15 -11.08 -55.52
C GLN A 544 -12.14 -12.08 -56.69
N LYS A 545 -13.05 -11.94 -57.68
CA LYS A 545 -13.06 -12.77 -58.91
C LYS A 545 -12.11 -12.27 -60.00
N ARG A 546 -11.56 -11.05 -59.90
CA ARG A 546 -10.63 -10.49 -60.91
C ARG A 546 -9.15 -10.76 -60.62
N VAL A 547 -8.77 -10.94 -59.35
CA VAL A 547 -7.35 -11.14 -58.97
C VAL A 547 -6.89 -12.60 -59.07
N LYS A 548 -7.81 -13.58 -59.07
CA LYS A 548 -7.48 -15.01 -59.25
C LYS A 548 -7.14 -15.45 -60.68
N ARG A 549 -7.03 -14.52 -61.65
CA ARG A 549 -6.73 -14.84 -63.06
C ARG A 549 -5.33 -14.49 -63.54
N LEU A 550 -4.45 -13.93 -62.70
CA LEU A 550 -3.12 -13.45 -63.12
C LEU A 550 -1.89 -14.16 -62.49
N THR A 551 -2.08 -15.15 -61.62
CA THR A 551 -0.97 -16.03 -61.17
C THR A 551 -1.20 -17.46 -61.63
N ARG A 552 -1.01 -17.70 -62.94
CA ARG A 552 -0.96 -19.06 -63.50
C ARG A 552 0.04 -19.19 -64.66
N SER A 553 1.32 -19.00 -64.36
CA SER A 553 2.52 -19.54 -65.05
C SER A 553 3.71 -18.97 -64.26
N VAL A 554 4.70 -19.68 -63.75
CA VAL A 554 5.49 -20.81 -64.27
C VAL A 554 6.09 -21.52 -63.04
N THR A 555 5.81 -22.82 -62.85
CA THR A 555 6.66 -23.70 -62.03
C THR A 555 6.75 -25.05 -62.72
N SER A 556 7.89 -25.33 -63.33
CA SER A 556 8.26 -26.65 -63.84
C SER A 556 9.13 -27.39 -62.82
N ARG A 557 8.54 -28.47 -62.29
CA ARG A 557 9.11 -29.74 -61.81
C ARG A 557 10.64 -29.90 -61.75
N SER A 558 11.13 -30.43 -60.62
CA SER A 558 11.64 -31.81 -60.56
C SER A 558 11.47 -32.40 -59.14
N ARG A 559 11.00 -33.65 -59.09
CA ARG A 559 10.76 -34.48 -57.89
C ARG A 559 11.97 -35.39 -57.68
N VAL A 560 12.36 -35.66 -56.43
CA VAL A 560 12.73 -37.02 -55.97
C VAL A 560 12.27 -37.19 -54.50
N LYS A 561 11.66 -38.35 -54.21
CA LYS A 561 11.11 -38.83 -52.93
C LYS A 561 12.21 -39.36 -52.01
N ILE A 562 11.95 -39.48 -50.70
CA ILE A 562 12.25 -40.67 -49.86
C ILE A 562 11.42 -40.59 -48.56
N ALA A 563 11.19 -41.77 -47.97
CA ALA A 563 10.06 -42.25 -47.19
C ALA A 563 10.07 -41.98 -45.68
N ASN A 564 8.91 -42.28 -45.07
CA ASN A 564 8.59 -42.33 -43.65
C ASN A 564 9.46 -43.32 -42.84
N GLY A 565 9.64 -43.03 -41.55
CA GLY A 565 10.12 -43.96 -40.53
C GLY A 565 9.84 -43.43 -39.11
N ALA A 566 9.32 -44.29 -38.24
CA ALA A 566 8.66 -43.97 -36.98
C ALA A 566 9.58 -44.05 -35.74
N HIS A 567 9.17 -43.32 -34.68
CA HIS A 567 9.18 -43.63 -33.24
C HIS A 567 10.43 -44.19 -32.53
N SER A 568 10.92 -43.47 -31.51
CA SER A 568 11.17 -43.99 -30.13
C SER A 568 11.91 -42.94 -29.27
N ASP A 569 11.37 -42.67 -28.07
CA ASP A 569 12.10 -42.08 -26.92
C ASP A 569 13.01 -43.15 -26.28
N PRO A 570 14.00 -42.75 -25.44
CA PRO A 570 13.74 -42.79 -24.00
C PRO A 570 14.38 -41.67 -23.14
N GLU A 571 13.80 -41.57 -21.93
CA GLU A 571 14.14 -40.88 -20.67
C GLU A 571 15.64 -40.90 -20.27
N SER A 572 16.23 -39.79 -19.78
CA SER A 572 16.33 -39.27 -18.38
C SER A 572 17.70 -39.56 -17.73
N GLU A 573 18.48 -38.51 -17.42
CA GLU A 573 18.82 -38.13 -16.03
C GLU A 573 19.77 -36.91 -15.94
N ASN A 574 19.39 -36.00 -15.05
CA ASN A 574 20.15 -35.11 -14.15
C ASN A 574 21.54 -34.57 -14.48
N GLY A 575 21.69 -33.25 -14.34
CA GLY A 575 23.00 -32.62 -14.11
C GLY A 575 22.99 -31.09 -14.19
N SER A 576 22.88 -30.43 -13.04
CA SER A 576 23.01 -28.97 -12.87
C SER A 576 24.27 -28.40 -13.57
N SER A 577 24.12 -27.30 -14.31
CA SER A 577 25.27 -26.44 -14.61
C SER A 577 24.87 -24.99 -14.89
N LYS A 578 25.30 -24.11 -13.99
CA LYS A 578 25.40 -22.66 -14.18
C LYS A 578 26.05 -22.36 -15.53
N ARG A 579 25.36 -21.62 -16.41
CA ARG A 579 25.97 -21.04 -17.60
C ARG A 579 25.62 -19.56 -17.70
N THR A 580 26.61 -18.75 -17.34
CA THR A 580 26.84 -17.44 -17.94
C THR A 580 26.73 -17.57 -19.46
N ALA A 581 25.80 -16.85 -20.07
CA ALA A 581 25.67 -16.76 -21.52
C ALA A 581 26.85 -15.93 -22.07
N ALA A 582 27.98 -16.59 -22.28
CA ALA A 582 29.01 -16.09 -23.17
C ALA A 582 28.44 -16.11 -24.60
N VAL A 583 28.33 -14.91 -25.17
CA VAL A 583 27.98 -14.65 -26.56
C VAL A 583 28.84 -15.53 -27.47
N ARG A 584 28.22 -16.49 -28.17
CA ARG A 584 28.87 -17.19 -29.29
C ARG A 584 29.05 -16.18 -30.41
N ALA A 585 30.27 -15.63 -30.52
CA ALA A 585 30.74 -15.03 -31.74
C ALA A 585 30.77 -16.12 -32.84
N ALA A 586 29.85 -16.04 -33.79
CA ALA A 586 29.97 -16.77 -35.05
C ALA A 586 31.23 -16.23 -35.77
N ARG A 587 32.32 -16.99 -35.72
CA ARG A 587 33.50 -16.72 -36.55
C ARG A 587 33.11 -17.00 -38.00
N SER A 588 32.99 -15.93 -38.80
CA SER A 588 32.88 -16.03 -40.25
C SER A 588 34.16 -16.65 -40.82
N ILE A 589 34.01 -17.79 -41.49
CA ILE A 589 35.06 -18.46 -42.27
C ILE A 589 35.12 -17.74 -43.63
N LEU A 590 35.93 -16.68 -43.72
CA LEU A 590 36.42 -16.07 -44.97
C LEU A 590 37.55 -15.08 -44.61
N PRO A 591 38.82 -15.37 -44.93
CA PRO A 591 39.91 -14.45 -44.64
C PRO A 591 39.97 -13.37 -45.73
N GLY A 592 39.65 -12.11 -45.38
CA GLY A 592 40.08 -10.98 -46.23
C GLY A 592 39.20 -9.73 -46.33
N ILE A 593 37.96 -9.72 -45.81
CA ILE A 593 37.12 -8.51 -45.79
C ILE A 593 36.96 -8.07 -44.33
N ARG A 594 37.76 -7.08 -43.90
CA ARG A 594 37.43 -6.32 -42.68
C ARG A 594 36.11 -5.60 -42.98
N LYS A 595 34.98 -6.12 -42.46
CA LYS A 595 33.75 -5.32 -42.35
C LYS A 595 34.14 -4.04 -41.61
N ARG A 596 33.97 -2.88 -42.25
CA ARG A 596 34.15 -1.59 -41.58
C ARG A 596 33.19 -1.60 -40.38
N GLN A 597 33.71 -1.31 -39.20
CA GLN A 597 32.91 -1.27 -37.98
C GLN A 597 31.86 -0.17 -38.15
N GLN A 598 30.59 -0.49 -37.91
CA GLN A 598 29.48 0.46 -38.04
C GLN A 598 29.73 1.67 -37.14
N GLU A 599 29.58 2.88 -37.68
CA GLU A 599 29.82 4.10 -36.92
C GLU A 599 28.61 4.41 -36.02
N ILE A 600 28.83 4.63 -34.72
CA ILE A 600 27.76 4.82 -33.74
C ILE A 600 27.71 6.29 -33.33
N VAL A 601 26.58 6.93 -33.60
CA VAL A 601 26.28 8.31 -33.18
C VAL A 601 25.47 8.24 -31.89
N LYS A 602 26.12 8.57 -30.77
CA LYS A 602 25.52 8.57 -29.43
C LYS A 602 25.96 9.80 -28.64
N CYS A 603 25.06 10.34 -27.82
CA CYS A 603 25.39 11.39 -26.86
C CYS A 603 26.50 10.97 -25.89
N GLY A 604 27.48 11.86 -25.68
CA GLY A 604 28.60 11.64 -24.75
C GLY A 604 29.71 10.72 -25.28
N GLN A 605 29.64 10.32 -26.55
CA GLN A 605 30.69 9.56 -27.23
C GLN A 605 31.17 10.36 -28.44
N GLU A 606 32.49 10.43 -28.62
CA GLU A 606 33.10 11.12 -29.77
C GLU A 606 32.77 10.38 -31.06
N PHE A 607 32.36 11.13 -32.08
CA PHE A 607 32.02 10.61 -33.40
C PHE A 607 33.20 10.78 -34.36
N ALA A 608 33.62 9.69 -35.00
CA ALA A 608 34.86 9.64 -35.78
C ALA A 608 34.89 10.71 -36.90
N ASN A 609 35.89 11.61 -36.84
CA ASN A 609 36.13 12.71 -37.78
C ASN A 609 35.08 13.84 -37.78
N LEU A 610 34.20 13.89 -36.78
CA LEU A 610 33.13 14.91 -36.65
C LEU A 610 32.98 15.46 -35.22
N GLY A 611 33.85 15.05 -34.29
CA GLY A 611 33.89 15.58 -32.93
C GLY A 611 32.74 15.10 -32.04
N MET A 612 32.45 15.86 -30.99
CA MET A 612 31.43 15.52 -30.00
C MET A 612 30.03 15.96 -30.47
N PRO A 613 29.00 15.10 -30.36
CA PRO A 613 27.63 15.47 -30.69
C PRO A 613 26.98 16.29 -29.57
N ILE A 614 26.41 17.45 -29.94
CA ILE A 614 25.50 18.26 -29.13
C ILE A 614 24.12 17.61 -29.15
N CYS A 615 23.62 17.27 -27.96
CA CYS A 615 22.38 16.53 -27.79
C CYS A 615 21.22 17.37 -27.27
N ALA A 616 20.05 17.22 -27.87
CA ALA A 616 18.80 17.75 -27.33
C ALA A 616 18.22 16.76 -26.33
N THR A 617 17.77 17.27 -25.19
CA THR A 617 17.02 16.49 -24.20
C THR A 617 15.55 16.86 -24.30
N VAL A 618 14.74 15.93 -24.81
CA VAL A 618 13.29 16.04 -24.83
C VAL A 618 12.76 15.60 -23.47
N LYS A 619 12.08 16.50 -22.75
CA LYS A 619 11.52 16.22 -21.43
C LYS A 619 10.03 15.95 -21.55
N CYS A 620 9.60 14.72 -21.31
CA CYS A 620 8.20 14.33 -21.34
C CYS A 620 7.66 14.10 -19.94
N ARG A 621 6.57 14.80 -19.58
CA ARG A 621 5.82 14.58 -18.35
C ARG A 621 4.63 13.69 -18.64
N ILE A 622 4.49 12.61 -17.87
CA ILE A 622 3.34 11.71 -17.88
C ILE A 622 2.48 12.10 -16.68
N ASP A 623 1.24 12.52 -16.91
CA ASP A 623 0.42 13.12 -15.85
C ASP A 623 -0.06 12.05 -14.84
N LEU A 624 -0.53 10.90 -15.33
CA LEU A 624 -0.97 9.77 -14.51
C LEU A 624 -0.65 8.45 -15.21
N LEU A 625 0.02 7.54 -14.49
CA LEU A 625 0.31 6.19 -14.96
C LEU A 625 -0.22 5.16 -13.96
N SER A 626 -1.35 4.54 -14.31
CA SER A 626 -2.05 3.58 -13.46
C SER A 626 -1.29 2.25 -13.36
N ARG A 627 -1.64 1.41 -12.39
CA ARG A 627 -1.08 0.06 -12.28
C ARG A 627 -1.41 -0.75 -13.54
N GLY A 628 -0.38 -1.41 -14.09
CA GLY A 628 -0.50 -2.25 -15.29
C GLY A 628 -0.76 -1.45 -16.57
N ASP A 629 -0.78 -0.12 -16.47
CA ASP A 629 -0.96 0.79 -17.59
C ASP A 629 0.39 1.05 -18.28
N ALA A 630 0.31 1.40 -19.55
CA ALA A 630 1.47 1.71 -20.36
C ALA A 630 1.21 2.85 -21.35
N VAL A 631 2.15 3.78 -21.40
CA VAL A 631 2.13 4.89 -22.34
C VAL A 631 3.31 4.78 -23.30
N ARG A 632 3.13 5.23 -24.53
CA ARG A 632 4.20 5.29 -25.53
C ARG A 632 4.58 6.73 -25.85
N ILE A 633 5.87 6.98 -25.96
CA ILE A 633 6.44 8.23 -26.44
C ILE A 633 7.03 7.97 -27.82
N VAL A 634 6.51 8.68 -28.83
CA VAL A 634 6.93 8.53 -30.22
C VAL A 634 7.79 9.72 -30.63
N LEU A 635 9.08 9.47 -30.84
CA LEU A 635 10.03 10.46 -31.34
C LEU A 635 10.22 10.28 -32.84
N ARG A 636 10.01 11.35 -33.62
CA ARG A 636 10.16 11.36 -35.09
C ARG A 636 11.15 12.44 -35.49
N GLY A 637 12.01 12.14 -36.45
CA GLY A 637 12.96 13.08 -37.03
C GLY A 637 13.50 12.59 -38.36
N TYR A 638 14.47 13.30 -38.90
CA TYR A 638 15.14 12.94 -40.16
C TYR A 638 16.65 12.95 -39.96
N VAL A 639 17.33 11.93 -40.51
CA VAL A 639 18.80 11.87 -40.49
C VAL A 639 19.34 12.84 -41.52
N TRP A 640 20.21 13.78 -41.13
CA TRP A 640 20.66 14.83 -42.05
C TRP A 640 21.64 14.28 -43.08
N ALA A 641 21.15 13.93 -44.27
CA ALA A 641 21.94 13.21 -45.26
C ALA A 641 23.19 13.98 -45.75
N ASP A 642 23.10 15.32 -45.86
CA ASP A 642 24.19 16.14 -46.42
C ASP A 642 25.52 15.95 -45.66
N THR A 643 25.48 15.95 -44.33
CA THR A 643 26.66 15.74 -43.47
C THR A 643 27.33 14.41 -43.78
N PHE A 644 26.57 13.31 -43.81
CA PHE A 644 27.13 11.97 -44.01
C PHE A 644 27.69 11.78 -45.43
N PHE A 645 27.10 12.42 -46.44
CA PHE A 645 27.65 12.45 -47.80
C PHE A 645 28.97 13.22 -47.89
N ARG A 646 29.05 14.40 -47.27
CA ARG A 646 30.28 15.22 -47.25
C ARG A 646 31.43 14.50 -46.55
N HIS A 647 31.15 13.82 -45.44
CA HIS A 647 32.14 13.10 -44.65
C HIS A 647 32.36 11.64 -45.09
N LYS A 648 31.71 11.17 -46.16
CA LYS A 648 31.85 9.82 -46.76
C LYS A 648 31.55 8.67 -45.77
N ILE A 649 30.47 8.81 -45.00
CA ILE A 649 29.99 7.85 -43.99
C ILE A 649 28.77 7.10 -44.56
N SER A 650 28.95 5.83 -44.95
CA SER A 650 27.87 5.02 -45.52
C SER A 650 27.01 4.28 -44.50
N ASP A 651 27.64 3.79 -43.42
CA ASP A 651 27.02 2.85 -42.48
C ASP A 651 27.05 3.46 -41.07
N LEU A 652 25.88 3.81 -40.53
CA LEU A 652 25.79 4.45 -39.22
C LEU A 652 24.63 3.93 -38.37
N ALA A 653 24.75 4.04 -37.05
CA ALA A 653 23.68 3.83 -36.08
C ALA A 653 23.44 5.14 -35.33
N ILE A 654 22.19 5.60 -35.26
CA ILE A 654 21.82 6.71 -34.38
C ILE A 654 21.19 6.14 -33.12
N VAL A 655 21.73 6.53 -31.97
CA VAL A 655 21.30 6.06 -30.66
C VAL A 655 20.64 7.20 -29.89
N SER A 656 19.41 6.99 -29.44
CA SER A 656 18.77 7.85 -28.44
C SER A 656 18.66 7.12 -27.11
N GLU A 657 18.83 7.83 -26.01
CA GLU A 657 18.81 7.26 -24.66
C GLU A 657 17.71 7.92 -23.83
N ALA A 658 16.85 7.13 -23.21
CA ALA A 658 15.82 7.59 -22.30
C ALA A 658 16.24 7.31 -20.86
N LYS A 659 16.11 8.32 -20.01
CA LYS A 659 16.36 8.28 -18.56
C LYS A 659 15.13 8.77 -17.83
N SER A 660 14.78 8.12 -16.74
CA SER A 660 13.67 8.52 -15.89
C SER A 660 14.02 8.27 -14.43
N GLU A 661 13.44 9.08 -13.56
CA GLU A 661 13.56 8.98 -12.11
C GLU A 661 12.17 9.09 -11.51
N LEU A 662 11.89 8.28 -10.50
CA LEU A 662 10.63 8.37 -9.75
C LEU A 662 10.57 9.70 -8.99
N PRO A 663 9.39 10.36 -8.95
CA PRO A 663 9.22 11.57 -8.18
C PRO A 663 9.41 11.30 -6.68
N THR A 664 9.82 12.31 -5.92
CA THR A 664 10.04 12.18 -4.47
C THR A 664 8.73 12.03 -3.71
N THR A 665 7.67 12.68 -4.19
CA THR A 665 6.31 12.64 -3.67
C THR A 665 5.32 12.50 -4.82
N ALA A 666 4.27 11.71 -4.63
CA ALA A 666 3.16 11.55 -5.56
C ALA A 666 1.86 11.51 -4.75
N PHE A 667 0.83 12.23 -5.19
CA PHE A 667 -0.44 12.44 -4.47
C PHE A 667 -0.24 12.98 -3.04
N GLY A 668 0.86 13.72 -2.81
CA GLY A 668 1.26 14.18 -1.48
C GLY A 668 1.88 13.10 -0.56
N ILE A 669 2.08 11.86 -1.05
CA ILE A 669 2.68 10.75 -0.31
C ILE A 669 4.14 10.56 -0.75
N PRO A 670 5.09 10.30 0.17
CA PRO A 670 6.46 9.95 -0.19
C PRO A 670 6.52 8.63 -0.98
N VAL A 671 7.17 8.66 -2.14
CA VAL A 671 7.37 7.46 -2.97
C VAL A 671 8.51 6.62 -2.39
N HIS A 672 8.20 5.35 -2.09
CA HIS A 672 9.12 4.39 -1.50
C HIS A 672 9.79 3.53 -2.59
N GLY A 673 11.02 3.08 -2.33
CA GLY A 673 11.79 2.20 -3.22
C GLY A 673 12.96 2.88 -3.92
N ASN A 674 13.56 2.18 -4.90
CA ASN A 674 14.65 2.74 -5.68
C ASN A 674 14.12 3.79 -6.66
N ARG A 675 14.65 5.01 -6.56
CA ARG A 675 14.21 6.14 -7.39
C ARG A 675 14.78 6.11 -8.80
N THR A 676 15.93 5.48 -9.01
CA THR A 676 16.57 5.42 -10.32
C THR A 676 15.97 4.29 -11.15
N ILE A 677 15.47 4.62 -12.34
CA ILE A 677 14.98 3.64 -13.29
C ILE A 677 16.12 3.31 -14.27
N GLN A 678 16.24 2.05 -14.68
CA GLN A 678 17.27 1.63 -15.62
C GLN A 678 17.10 2.37 -16.97
N PRO A 679 18.15 3.04 -17.48
CA PRO A 679 18.05 3.79 -18.73
C PRO A 679 17.92 2.84 -19.93
N LEU A 680 17.17 3.27 -20.94
CA LEU A 680 16.98 2.51 -22.18
C LEU A 680 17.56 3.26 -23.38
N ALA A 681 18.51 2.63 -24.07
CA ALA A 681 19.04 3.13 -25.33
C ALA A 681 18.41 2.38 -26.51
N ILE A 682 17.92 3.12 -27.50
CA ILE A 682 17.38 2.59 -28.75
C ILE A 682 18.32 3.01 -29.88
N SER A 683 18.68 2.09 -30.77
CA SER A 683 19.51 2.34 -31.93
C SER A 683 18.79 1.99 -33.22
N GLN A 684 18.75 2.91 -34.19
CA GLN A 684 18.29 2.61 -35.55
C GLN A 684 19.49 2.67 -36.52
N ASN A 685 19.56 1.68 -37.42
CA ASN A 685 20.67 1.51 -38.35
C ASN A 685 20.32 2.12 -39.71
N PHE A 686 21.25 2.88 -40.29
CA PHE A 686 21.11 3.54 -41.59
C PHE A 686 22.26 3.14 -42.51
N VAL A 687 21.92 2.85 -43.77
CA VAL A 687 22.88 2.51 -44.83
C VAL A 687 22.62 3.38 -46.05
N PHE A 688 23.60 4.19 -46.43
CA PHE A 688 23.55 5.06 -47.62
C PHE A 688 24.30 4.42 -48.79
N HIS A 689 23.56 3.95 -49.80
CA HIS A 689 24.16 3.26 -50.96
C HIS A 689 24.88 4.20 -51.94
N GLY A 690 24.43 5.46 -52.07
CA GLY A 690 24.97 6.38 -53.06
C GLY A 690 26.30 7.03 -52.67
N ILE A 691 26.81 6.79 -51.46
CA ILE A 691 28.10 7.31 -51.01
C ILE A 691 29.20 6.40 -51.59
N GLN A 692 29.88 6.89 -52.63
CA GLN A 692 31.03 6.19 -53.19
C GLN A 692 32.25 6.35 -52.29
N ILE A 693 32.55 5.30 -51.52
CA ILE A 693 33.75 5.24 -50.70
C ILE A 693 34.94 4.94 -51.63
N PRO A 694 36.04 5.71 -51.57
CA PRO A 694 37.24 5.33 -52.27
C PRO A 694 37.77 4.01 -51.70
N LEU A 695 37.58 2.92 -52.43
CA LEU A 695 38.17 1.60 -52.19
C LEU A 695 39.69 1.63 -52.48
N PHE A 696 40.42 2.65 -52.04
CA PHE A 696 41.88 2.64 -52.07
C PHE A 696 42.39 1.87 -50.87
N ARG A 697 42.28 0.54 -50.97
CA ARG A 697 43.18 -0.35 -50.25
C ARG A 697 44.57 -0.07 -50.81
N GLU A 698 45.39 0.70 -50.08
CA GLU A 698 46.83 0.75 -50.32
C GLU A 698 47.36 -0.66 -50.16
N ILE A 699 47.42 -1.41 -51.27
CA ILE A 699 48.16 -2.65 -51.30
C ILE A 699 49.60 -2.22 -51.14
N PRO A 700 50.30 -2.59 -50.04
CA PRO A 700 51.71 -2.28 -49.92
C PRO A 700 52.37 -2.89 -51.15
N LEU A 701 52.94 -2.07 -52.02
CA LEU A 701 53.56 -2.54 -53.27
C LEU A 701 54.92 -3.21 -52.99
N TRP A 702 55.50 -2.96 -51.81
CA TRP A 702 56.81 -3.47 -51.43
C TRP A 702 56.94 -5.01 -51.45
N PRO A 703 55.94 -5.85 -51.09
CA PRO A 703 56.05 -7.31 -51.22
C PRO A 703 56.03 -7.77 -52.67
N ILE A 704 55.34 -7.04 -53.56
CA ILE A 704 55.33 -7.31 -55.00
C ILE A 704 56.69 -6.95 -55.60
N ILE A 705 57.23 -5.78 -55.24
CA ILE A 705 58.57 -5.34 -55.65
C ILE A 705 59.63 -6.31 -55.11
N LEU A 706 59.56 -6.68 -53.84
CA LEU A 706 60.49 -7.64 -53.22
C LEU A 706 60.42 -9.01 -53.88
N GLY A 707 59.21 -9.50 -54.19
CA GLY A 707 59.01 -10.74 -54.93
C GLY A 707 59.58 -10.70 -56.34
N GLY A 708 59.41 -9.58 -57.05
CA GLY A 708 60.00 -9.36 -58.38
C GLY A 708 61.53 -9.33 -58.36
N VAL A 709 62.13 -8.66 -57.38
CA VAL A 709 63.59 -8.60 -57.23
C VAL A 709 64.18 -9.96 -56.88
N LEU A 710 63.61 -10.68 -55.90
CA LEU A 710 64.02 -12.04 -55.56
C LEU A 710 63.86 -13.02 -56.73
N GLY A 711 62.76 -12.91 -57.47
CA GLY A 711 62.50 -13.71 -58.65
C GLY A 711 63.50 -13.45 -59.77
N ALA A 712 63.85 -12.20 -60.03
CA ALA A 712 64.86 -11.83 -61.03
C ALA A 712 66.26 -12.35 -60.64
N VAL A 713 66.64 -12.23 -59.35
CA VAL A 713 67.92 -12.76 -58.85
C VAL A 713 67.98 -14.28 -59.01
N LEU A 714 66.93 -14.99 -58.60
CA LEU A 714 66.84 -16.45 -58.79
C LEU A 714 66.97 -16.83 -60.28
N LEU A 715 66.27 -16.12 -61.16
CA LEU A 715 66.27 -16.38 -62.59
C LEU A 715 67.66 -16.13 -63.20
N THR A 716 68.38 -15.08 -62.79
CA THR A 716 69.76 -14.85 -63.24
C THR A 716 70.71 -15.96 -62.78
N LEU A 717 70.58 -16.45 -61.55
CA LEU A 717 71.39 -17.58 -61.06
C LEU A 717 71.12 -18.87 -61.85
N ILE A 718 69.87 -19.13 -62.21
CA ILE A 718 69.50 -20.28 -63.05
C ILE A 718 70.09 -20.14 -64.46
N ILE A 719 70.01 -18.96 -65.08
CA ILE A 719 70.62 -18.71 -66.41
C ILE A 719 72.13 -18.94 -66.36
N ILE A 720 72.82 -18.44 -65.32
CA ILE A 720 74.26 -18.65 -65.15
C ILE A 720 74.57 -20.14 -64.95
N GLY A 721 73.75 -20.86 -64.18
CA GLY A 721 73.85 -22.31 -64.01
C GLY A 721 73.70 -23.05 -65.34
N MET A 722 72.66 -22.74 -66.12
CA MET A 722 72.43 -23.32 -67.44
C MET A 722 73.53 -22.96 -68.45
N TRP A 723 74.12 -21.77 -68.35
CA TRP A 723 75.25 -21.35 -69.17
C TRP A 723 76.52 -22.13 -68.83
N ARG A 724 76.79 -22.34 -67.54
CA ARG A 724 77.96 -23.10 -67.05
C ARG A 724 77.81 -24.61 -67.30
N CYS A 725 76.58 -25.12 -67.35
CA CYS A 725 76.27 -26.49 -67.78
C CYS A 725 76.23 -26.68 -69.32
N GLY A 726 76.57 -25.66 -70.12
CA GLY A 726 76.77 -25.79 -71.58
C GLY A 726 75.50 -25.77 -72.44
N PHE A 727 74.33 -25.44 -71.88
CA PHE A 727 73.04 -25.50 -72.58
C PHE A 727 72.89 -24.51 -73.75
N PHE A 728 73.61 -23.37 -73.73
CA PHE A 728 73.45 -22.28 -74.70
C PHE A 728 74.46 -22.27 -75.87
N ARG A 729 75.27 -23.33 -76.07
CA ARG A 729 76.11 -23.45 -77.28
C ARG A 729 75.36 -24.22 -78.38
N ARG A 730 74.77 -23.52 -79.35
CA ARG A 730 74.39 -24.11 -80.66
C ARG A 730 75.10 -23.44 -81.83
N ARG A 731 75.63 -24.30 -82.72
CA ARG A 731 76.27 -24.01 -84.01
C ARG A 731 75.26 -23.41 -85.00
N ARG A 732 75.70 -22.43 -85.80
CA ARG A 732 75.00 -21.93 -87.00
C ARG A 732 75.57 -22.63 -88.24
N TRP A 733 74.69 -23.08 -89.12
CA TRP A 733 75.00 -23.55 -90.48
C TRP A 733 74.13 -22.73 -91.46
N TYR A 734 74.77 -21.91 -92.27
CA TYR A 734 74.33 -21.36 -93.57
C TYR A 734 75.32 -21.99 -94.58
N ASP A 735 75.08 -22.37 -95.83
CA ASP A 735 74.08 -22.10 -96.87
C ASP A 735 74.08 -23.33 -97.81
N ASN A 736 73.05 -23.47 -98.67
CA ASN A 736 73.23 -23.73 -100.10
C ASN A 736 71.91 -23.52 -100.85
N ALA A 737 71.96 -22.59 -101.81
CA ALA A 737 71.39 -22.60 -103.17
C ALA A 737 70.10 -23.41 -103.42
N ALA A 738 69.07 -22.96 -104.13
CA ALA A 738 68.83 -21.87 -105.06
C ALA A 738 67.31 -21.95 -105.42
N PRO A 739 66.73 -21.00 -106.16
CA PRO A 739 65.33 -20.58 -106.05
C PRO A 739 64.38 -21.40 -106.94
N ASN A 740 63.08 -21.26 -106.69
CA ASN A 740 61.98 -21.17 -107.68
C ASN A 740 60.64 -21.14 -106.92
N THR A 741 60.01 -19.96 -106.80
CA THR A 741 58.88 -19.49 -107.63
C THR A 741 57.52 -20.10 -107.28
N VAL A 742 56.53 -19.20 -107.10
CA VAL A 742 55.09 -19.40 -107.36
C VAL A 742 54.38 -20.25 -106.31
N SER A 743 53.20 -19.99 -105.77
CA SER A 743 52.23 -18.89 -105.69
C SER A 743 51.06 -19.47 -104.88
N MET A 744 50.20 -18.61 -104.32
CA MET A 744 48.77 -18.90 -104.05
C MET A 744 48.46 -19.91 -102.92
N ILE A 745 47.91 -19.47 -101.79
CA ILE A 745 46.47 -19.20 -101.50
C ILE A 745 45.98 -20.25 -100.46
N PRO A 746 45.01 -19.88 -99.60
CA PRO A 746 44.95 -20.25 -98.20
C PRO A 746 43.88 -21.32 -97.93
N THR A 747 43.69 -21.68 -96.65
CA THR A 747 42.39 -21.93 -95.96
C THR A 747 42.74 -22.49 -94.58
N ASP A 748 42.34 -21.83 -93.50
CA ASP A 748 41.05 -22.00 -92.80
C ASP A 748 40.76 -23.46 -92.42
N LEU A 749 40.94 -23.77 -91.14
CA LEU A 749 39.90 -24.33 -90.26
C LEU A 749 40.31 -24.22 -88.78
#